data_AF-A0A4Q4SVC1-F1
#
_entry.id   AF-A0A4Q4SVC1-F1
#
_cell.length_a   1.000
_cell.length_b   1.000
_cell.length_c   1.000
_cell.angle_alpha   90.00
_cell.angle_beta   90.00
_cell.angle_gamma   90.00
#
_symmetry.space_group_name_H-M   'P 1'
#
loop_
_entity.id
_entity.type
_entity.pdbx_description
1 polymer ?
#
loop_
_entity_poly.entity_id
_entity_poly.type
_entity_poly.pdbx_seq_one_letter_code
_entity_poly.pdbx_strand_id
1 'polypeptide(L)'
;MDRQGHLSKGQRGPYSMVYRQETANLESASSRPLLCDDTEIYGSHVDVDPFETHARTRSRSLSSPSELGDVDDGDVLTAGGLGLKALQDKTREETSSDIEELLLPKHVSLSTNVEVRIPVSTLTQPRSLFDGAEPPAPQTTEAKAVAVLLDSLKSREPIEGEGFLEFEIDDFSIYIDAPQYPNELRPLQHLNKADRFFFDGILSVADSRLYLKRVPFRELPVGNYGDEHHSVGDQIWIRSILNERLNKEIYYKLGSPSVEYARYYHPFLWIADLAKHVIDYCEHLRTTDRRAVFDVAKVREEDIISTHTVDWFGTPPTSANLFCESRGVSRQSEEFEVGDAVLAQTQSTSLDLENFMLEAFFIEGTKKYVRLRRLLRRRLVDPSTPKAPLNELVYSERLIEIEAKSIARRCLVRVFRTDERIPAPYDRNGTGDAFFITHQELATGDGKTRFVPVDPGALSLLRQGFNPNCTAKSERLRGLDLFCGGGNFGRGLEDGGAIQMRWANDIWGEAIHTYMANTTPGTCTPFLGSVDDLLRQALLGSKKTPRPGEVDFISGGSPCPGFSLLTHDKTTDKQRKNQSLVASFASYVDLYRPQYGLLENVVQMVQSKHNRDECVFSQLVSAIVGLGYQTQILFLDAWSFGASQSRSRVFLMFAAPGLRVPKAPIPTHSRPDVPLRKLGLMSNGQSFSQREHLPTPFKFVSAMEATGDLPDIQDSKADYCVGFPDHRLTMGYTPTLRKQVQHIPTQPWGMSFSKAYYGGSMDESTRQLYPMQGKARVSKISRGWGRIEPNSVFPTITTTCCPTDARVGQINHWYQPRPITILEARRAQGFLDSEVLVGSALNQYRIVGNSVARQVALALGLAIREAWFGTMLDEKPVPQNAADNDYVITKSIEAGLGAPSGPILLDSSSDEQSAGVSEPLPRETPLTTPAISDMSERTGPDARGKRTSTFYVEVVAKRHRPTIVNLGGYSVSS
;
A
#
# COMPACT_ATOMS: atom_id res chain seq x y z
N MET A 1 -40.82 2.86 -50.62
CA MET A 1 -41.54 3.72 -51.58
C MET A 1 -42.67 4.43 -50.85
N ASP A 2 -43.34 5.36 -51.51
CA ASP A 2 -43.95 6.54 -50.88
C ASP A 2 -45.43 6.36 -50.43
N ARG A 3 -45.81 7.15 -49.40
CA ARG A 3 -47.12 7.82 -49.16
C ARG A 3 -48.35 7.11 -48.54
N GLN A 4 -49.01 7.94 -47.71
CA GLN A 4 -50.44 8.02 -47.34
C GLN A 4 -51.06 6.90 -46.47
N GLY A 5 -52.03 7.20 -45.59
CA GLY A 5 -52.46 8.54 -45.13
C GLY A 5 -53.85 8.64 -44.48
N HIS A 6 -53.88 8.89 -43.16
CA HIS A 6 -54.93 9.56 -42.37
C HIS A 6 -56.28 8.86 -42.01
N LEU A 7 -56.78 9.29 -40.83
CA LEU A 7 -58.13 9.12 -40.20
C LEU A 7 -58.51 7.72 -39.65
N SER A 8 -59.32 7.58 -38.58
CA SER A 8 -59.54 8.43 -37.38
C SER A 8 -60.34 7.67 -36.30
N LYS A 9 -60.32 8.16 -35.04
CA LYS A 9 -61.25 7.85 -33.92
C LYS A 9 -61.34 6.41 -33.37
N GLY A 10 -60.95 6.25 -32.10
CA GLY A 10 -62.00 6.11 -31.07
C GLY A 10 -61.97 4.90 -30.11
N GLN A 11 -62.08 5.24 -28.81
CA GLN A 11 -62.55 4.42 -27.67
C GLN A 11 -61.60 3.37 -27.04
N ARG A 12 -62.02 2.93 -25.85
CA ARG A 12 -61.27 2.23 -24.79
C ARG A 12 -61.98 0.91 -24.46
N GLY A 13 -61.26 -0.11 -24.02
CA GLY A 13 -61.88 -1.23 -23.29
C GLY A 13 -61.01 -2.48 -23.29
N PRO A 14 -61.03 -3.31 -22.23
CA PRO A 14 -59.79 -3.96 -21.80
C PRO A 14 -59.84 -5.49 -21.83
N TYR A 15 -58.65 -6.11 -21.86
CA TYR A 15 -58.45 -7.50 -21.46
C TYR A 15 -57.20 -7.63 -20.59
N SER A 16 -57.16 -8.67 -19.75
CA SER A 16 -56.19 -8.83 -18.66
C SER A 16 -55.66 -10.26 -18.57
N MET A 17 -54.36 -10.38 -18.27
CA MET A 17 -53.76 -11.50 -17.54
C MET A 17 -52.66 -10.88 -16.65
N VAL A 18 -52.83 -10.81 -15.33
CA VAL A 18 -52.67 -11.91 -14.36
C VAL A 18 -51.21 -12.35 -14.24
N TYR A 19 -50.58 -11.94 -13.13
CA TYR A 19 -49.52 -12.70 -12.47
C TYR A 19 -49.92 -12.90 -11.02
N ARG A 20 -49.62 -14.09 -10.48
CA ARG A 20 -50.09 -14.55 -9.17
C ARG A 20 -49.04 -14.26 -8.11
N GLN A 21 -49.41 -13.59 -7.03
CA GLN A 21 -48.53 -13.32 -5.90
C GLN A 21 -49.24 -13.76 -4.62
N GLU A 22 -48.67 -14.75 -3.93
CA GLU A 22 -49.24 -15.26 -2.68
C GLU A 22 -48.69 -14.46 -1.49
N THR A 23 -49.59 -13.92 -0.69
CA THR A 23 -49.28 -13.19 0.54
C THR A 23 -50.00 -13.85 1.71
N ALA A 24 -49.26 -14.20 2.76
CA ALA A 24 -49.82 -14.64 4.03
C ALA A 24 -50.03 -13.43 4.95
N ASN A 25 -51.16 -13.38 5.65
CA ASN A 25 -51.56 -12.25 6.47
C ASN A 25 -50.76 -12.16 7.79
N LEU A 26 -50.64 -10.95 8.30
CA LEU A 26 -50.84 -10.65 9.73
C LEU A 26 -51.27 -9.18 9.89
N GLU A 27 -52.03 -8.88 10.95
CA GLU A 27 -52.96 -7.75 10.95
C GLU A 27 -52.56 -6.55 11.82
N SER A 28 -53.11 -5.38 11.44
CA SER A 28 -53.53 -4.26 12.29
C SER A 28 -52.63 -3.72 13.43
N ALA A 29 -52.20 -2.47 13.27
CA ALA A 29 -52.34 -1.45 14.32
C ALA A 29 -52.56 -0.06 13.69
N SER A 30 -53.34 0.81 14.34
CA SER A 30 -53.57 2.22 13.96
C SER A 30 -52.38 3.09 14.43
N SER A 31 -52.15 4.35 13.98
CA SER A 31 -53.13 5.39 13.65
C SER A 31 -52.56 6.61 12.88
N ARG A 32 -53.40 7.19 12.00
CA ARG A 32 -53.45 8.59 11.49
C ARG A 32 -52.14 9.31 11.02
N PRO A 33 -52.09 9.78 9.76
CA PRO A 33 -51.12 10.79 9.33
C PRO A 33 -51.56 12.21 9.70
N LEU A 34 -50.60 13.14 9.75
CA LEU A 34 -50.83 14.57 9.60
C LEU A 34 -50.34 14.98 8.20
N LEU A 35 -51.25 15.44 7.35
CA LEU A 35 -50.88 16.23 6.18
C LEU A 35 -50.72 17.69 6.62
N CYS A 36 -49.66 18.32 6.15
CA CYS A 36 -49.76 19.66 5.57
C CYS A 36 -49.05 19.58 4.23
N ASP A 37 -49.80 19.75 3.14
CA ASP A 37 -49.22 20.22 1.89
C ASP A 37 -48.76 21.68 2.08
N ASP A 38 -47.77 22.10 1.29
CA ASP A 38 -47.93 23.33 0.49
C ASP A 38 -46.80 23.41 -0.55
N THR A 39 -47.19 23.61 -1.80
CA THR A 39 -46.29 23.79 -2.94
C THR A 39 -46.57 25.11 -3.63
N GLU A 40 -45.58 25.99 -3.76
CA GLU A 40 -45.44 27.01 -4.82
C GLU A 40 -43.96 27.49 -4.80
N ILE A 41 -43.17 27.49 -5.89
CA ILE A 41 -43.20 28.24 -7.18
C ILE A 41 -42.44 29.58 -7.11
N TYR A 42 -41.87 29.97 -8.26
CA TYR A 42 -40.94 31.10 -8.43
C TYR A 42 -41.57 32.48 -8.21
N GLY A 43 -40.81 33.40 -7.61
CA GLY A 43 -41.06 34.85 -7.56
C GLY A 43 -39.75 35.65 -7.54
N SER A 44 -39.78 36.95 -7.86
CA SER A 44 -38.58 37.76 -8.14
C SER A 44 -38.63 39.18 -7.57
N HIS A 45 -37.45 39.71 -7.17
CA HIS A 45 -37.11 41.13 -6.97
C HIS A 45 -38.06 42.04 -6.17
N VAL A 46 -37.61 42.46 -4.97
CA VAL A 46 -37.80 43.83 -4.43
C VAL A 46 -36.51 44.20 -3.67
N ASP A 47 -36.05 45.44 -3.82
CA ASP A 47 -34.88 45.99 -3.10
C ASP A 47 -35.28 46.59 -1.74
N VAL A 48 -34.40 46.48 -0.73
CA VAL A 48 -34.49 47.24 0.54
C VAL A 48 -33.08 47.56 1.04
N ASP A 49 -32.74 48.86 1.12
CA ASP A 49 -31.47 49.34 1.69
C ASP A 49 -31.45 49.28 3.23
N PRO A 50 -30.34 48.86 3.86
CA PRO A 50 -30.06 49.11 5.28
C PRO A 50 -29.28 50.42 5.49
N PHE A 51 -29.59 51.14 6.57
CA PHE A 51 -28.99 52.43 6.91
C PHE A 51 -27.49 52.36 7.25
N GLU A 52 -26.78 53.47 7.02
CA GLU A 52 -25.35 53.62 7.32
C GLU A 52 -25.03 53.72 8.83
N THR A 53 -23.91 53.13 9.24
CA THR A 53 -23.14 53.60 10.40
C THR A 53 -21.65 53.71 10.02
N HIS A 54 -21.16 54.94 9.84
CA HIS A 54 -19.76 55.18 9.46
C HIS A 54 -18.78 54.90 10.63
N ALA A 55 -17.79 54.04 10.39
CA ALA A 55 -16.48 54.12 11.03
C ALA A 55 -15.44 54.44 9.94
N ARG A 56 -14.70 55.56 10.09
CA ARG A 56 -13.75 56.04 9.07
C ARG A 56 -12.31 55.64 9.42
N THR A 57 -11.82 54.55 8.85
CA THR A 57 -10.38 54.31 8.73
C THR A 57 -9.77 55.32 7.74
N ARG A 58 -8.64 55.92 8.10
CA ARG A 58 -7.83 56.71 7.17
C ARG A 58 -6.84 55.79 6.46
N SER A 59 -6.54 56.08 5.20
CA SER A 59 -5.41 55.50 4.49
C SER A 59 -4.40 56.60 4.14
N ARG A 60 -3.11 56.26 4.18
CA ARG A 60 -2.01 57.20 3.95
C ARG A 60 -1.02 56.57 2.97
N SER A 61 -0.70 57.29 1.89
CA SER A 61 0.24 56.85 0.86
C SER A 61 1.61 57.47 1.09
N LEU A 62 2.60 56.64 1.46
CA LEU A 62 4.00 57.07 1.62
C LEU A 62 4.65 57.27 0.25
N SER A 63 5.48 58.30 0.12
CA SER A 63 6.08 58.71 -1.17
C SER A 63 7.60 58.55 -1.23
N SER A 64 8.26 58.27 -0.10
CA SER A 64 9.69 57.99 -0.05
C SER A 64 10.06 56.99 1.06
N PRO A 65 11.21 56.29 0.98
CA PRO A 65 11.65 55.34 2.02
C PRO A 65 12.04 55.99 3.36
N SER A 66 12.21 57.32 3.40
CA SER A 66 12.62 58.07 4.60
C SER A 66 11.50 58.38 5.59
N GLU A 67 10.24 58.08 5.25
CA GLU A 67 9.06 58.35 6.10
C GLU A 67 8.71 57.16 7.04
N LEU A 68 9.54 56.11 7.06
CA LEU A 68 9.32 54.86 7.81
C LEU A 68 9.59 54.92 9.33
N GLY A 69 9.90 56.10 9.88
CA GLY A 69 10.22 56.28 11.30
C GLY A 69 9.03 56.54 12.23
N ASP A 70 7.94 57.12 11.70
CA ASP A 70 6.79 57.63 12.46
C ASP A 70 5.48 56.92 12.06
N VAL A 71 5.42 55.60 12.26
CA VAL A 71 4.21 54.77 12.03
C VAL A 71 3.85 54.02 13.31
N ASP A 72 2.60 54.17 13.75
CA ASP A 72 2.02 53.53 14.94
C ASP A 72 1.13 52.33 14.53
N ASP A 73 0.86 51.40 15.45
CA ASP A 73 0.37 50.03 15.21
C ASP A 73 -1.08 49.91 14.63
N GLY A 74 -1.66 51.00 14.11
CA GLY A 74 -3.03 51.06 13.60
C GLY A 74 -3.20 51.33 12.09
N ASP A 75 -2.15 51.71 11.35
CA ASP A 75 -2.27 52.18 9.96
C ASP A 75 -2.18 51.05 8.90
N VAL A 76 -3.14 51.01 7.97
CA VAL A 76 -3.18 50.01 6.88
C VAL A 76 -2.59 50.58 5.59
N LEU A 77 -1.40 50.11 5.22
CA LEU A 77 -0.69 50.52 3.99
C LEU A 77 -1.15 49.71 2.76
N THR A 78 -1.56 50.40 1.69
CA THR A 78 -1.99 49.77 0.42
C THR A 78 -1.07 50.17 -0.74
N ALA A 79 -0.35 49.20 -1.34
CA ALA A 79 0.59 49.45 -2.43
C ALA A 79 -0.13 49.68 -3.79
N GLY A 80 -0.15 50.94 -4.24
CA GLY A 80 -0.72 51.34 -5.52
C GLY A 80 0.20 51.13 -6.72
N GLY A 81 0.03 50.01 -7.43
CA GLY A 81 0.33 49.80 -8.86
C GLY A 81 1.59 50.43 -9.48
N LEU A 82 2.71 49.70 -9.46
CA LEU A 82 3.76 49.80 -10.50
C LEU A 82 3.95 48.44 -11.21
N GLY A 83 4.32 48.49 -12.49
CA GLY A 83 4.08 47.41 -13.45
C GLY A 83 5.00 46.19 -13.35
N LEU A 84 4.58 45.16 -12.61
CA LEU A 84 5.27 43.87 -12.47
C LEU A 84 5.16 42.96 -13.73
N LYS A 85 5.38 43.54 -14.91
CA LYS A 85 5.33 42.85 -16.22
C LYS A 85 6.54 43.12 -17.13
N ALA A 86 7.59 43.75 -16.59
CA ALA A 86 8.87 43.99 -17.26
C ALA A 86 10.05 43.29 -16.54
N LEU A 87 9.76 42.38 -15.60
CA LEU A 87 10.72 41.77 -14.68
C LEU A 87 10.62 40.24 -14.59
N GLN A 88 9.89 39.62 -15.53
CA GLN A 88 9.78 38.15 -15.67
C GLN A 88 10.34 37.62 -17.00
N ASP A 89 10.57 38.48 -17.99
CA ASP A 89 11.12 38.14 -19.31
C ASP A 89 12.61 38.55 -19.44
N LYS A 90 13.35 38.59 -18.32
CA LYS A 90 14.80 38.90 -18.29
C LYS A 90 15.65 38.05 -17.32
N THR A 91 15.09 36.93 -16.86
CA THR A 91 15.73 35.91 -16.01
C THR A 91 15.37 34.50 -16.52
N ARG A 92 15.35 34.35 -17.85
CA ARG A 92 14.93 33.12 -18.54
C ARG A 92 15.90 32.62 -19.62
N GLU A 93 17.02 33.32 -19.75
CA GLU A 93 18.26 32.90 -20.40
C GLU A 93 19.37 33.12 -19.33
N GLU A 94 20.54 32.47 -19.47
CA GLU A 94 21.64 32.47 -18.48
C GLU A 94 21.47 31.67 -17.16
N THR A 95 20.69 30.57 -17.16
CA THR A 95 20.99 29.40 -16.28
C THR A 95 20.75 28.09 -17.03
N SER A 96 21.64 27.75 -17.98
CA SER A 96 21.50 26.58 -18.85
C SER A 96 22.84 25.93 -19.23
N SER A 97 23.74 25.79 -18.26
CA SER A 97 24.88 24.86 -18.34
C SER A 97 25.25 24.34 -16.95
N ASP A 98 25.93 23.20 -16.92
CA ASP A 98 26.82 22.77 -15.83
C ASP A 98 26.20 22.57 -14.43
N ILE A 99 25.11 21.79 -14.38
CA ILE A 99 24.88 20.88 -13.24
C ILE A 99 24.95 19.45 -13.78
N GLU A 100 26.10 18.80 -13.62
CA GLU A 100 26.20 17.35 -13.85
C GLU A 100 25.37 16.61 -12.79
N GLU A 101 24.44 15.77 -13.24
CA GLU A 101 23.76 14.83 -12.36
C GLU A 101 24.79 13.87 -11.76
N LEU A 102 25.01 13.95 -10.45
CA LEU A 102 25.70 12.91 -9.70
C LEU A 102 24.77 11.68 -9.66
N LEU A 103 24.93 10.82 -10.68
CA LEU A 103 24.03 9.73 -11.03
C LEU A 103 24.01 8.63 -9.96
N LEU A 104 23.15 8.81 -8.94
CA LEU A 104 22.73 7.73 -8.05
C LEU A 104 22.15 6.57 -8.89
N PRO A 105 22.44 5.29 -8.54
CA PRO A 105 21.97 4.14 -9.30
C PRO A 105 20.44 4.14 -9.49
N LYS A 106 19.99 4.07 -10.75
CA LYS A 106 18.57 4.21 -11.16
C LYS A 106 17.66 3.01 -10.79
N HIS A 107 18.04 2.21 -9.79
CA HIS A 107 17.48 0.87 -9.53
C HIS A 107 17.09 0.55 -8.07
N VAL A 108 16.70 1.54 -7.26
CA VAL A 108 15.88 1.28 -6.05
C VAL A 108 14.67 2.20 -6.03
N SER A 109 13.49 1.65 -6.37
CA SER A 109 12.20 2.33 -6.14
C SER A 109 11.72 2.07 -4.71
N LEU A 110 12.12 2.95 -3.78
CA LEU A 110 11.53 3.00 -2.44
C LEU A 110 10.05 3.37 -2.57
N SER A 111 9.13 2.60 -1.97
CA SER A 111 7.71 2.94 -2.03
C SER A 111 7.43 4.24 -1.27
N THR A 112 6.72 5.18 -1.88
CA THR A 112 6.53 6.53 -1.32
C THR A 112 5.35 6.67 -0.35
N ASN A 113 4.70 5.58 0.02
CA ASN A 113 3.55 5.56 0.94
C ASN A 113 4.00 5.50 2.41
N VAL A 114 3.32 6.25 3.27
CA VAL A 114 3.55 6.21 4.72
C VAL A 114 2.91 4.98 5.34
N GLU A 115 3.70 4.21 6.09
CA GLU A 115 3.28 3.12 6.95
C GLU A 115 3.59 3.48 8.42
N VAL A 116 2.78 2.98 9.35
CA VAL A 116 3.02 3.03 10.80
C VAL A 116 2.87 1.61 11.32
N ARG A 117 4.00 0.96 11.61
CA ARG A 117 4.04 -0.34 12.29
C ARG A 117 4.05 -0.14 13.80
N ILE A 118 3.40 -1.05 14.51
CA ILE A 118 3.39 -1.10 15.97
C ILE A 118 4.08 -2.41 16.38
N PRO A 119 5.13 -2.37 17.21
CA PRO A 119 5.85 -3.57 17.62
C PRO A 119 4.94 -4.51 18.43
N VAL A 120 5.25 -5.81 18.42
CA VAL A 120 4.48 -6.88 19.08
C VAL A 120 4.24 -6.59 20.57
N SER A 121 5.14 -5.84 21.22
CA SER A 121 4.93 -5.28 22.55
C SER A 121 5.30 -3.80 22.62
N THR A 122 4.41 -3.01 23.22
CA THR A 122 4.59 -1.58 23.51
C THR A 122 5.12 -1.31 24.93
N LEU A 123 5.23 -2.33 25.79
CA LEU A 123 5.68 -2.19 27.18
C LEU A 123 7.02 -1.45 27.30
N THR A 124 7.17 -0.56 28.28
CA THR A 124 8.42 0.18 28.56
C THR A 124 9.19 -0.38 29.76
N GLN A 125 8.65 -1.40 30.41
CA GLN A 125 9.18 -2.11 31.57
C GLN A 125 9.05 -3.64 31.31
N PRO A 126 9.88 -4.50 31.92
CA PRO A 126 9.73 -5.95 31.82
C PRO A 126 8.33 -6.44 32.20
N ARG A 127 7.79 -7.42 31.46
CA ARG A 127 6.50 -8.09 31.72
C ARG A 127 6.42 -8.65 33.14
N SER A 128 7.56 -9.05 33.71
CA SER A 128 7.69 -9.59 35.06
C SER A 128 7.25 -8.65 36.19
N LEU A 129 7.04 -7.35 35.90
CA LEU A 129 6.68 -6.32 36.89
C LEU A 129 5.18 -5.99 36.92
N PHE A 130 4.37 -6.59 36.06
CA PHE A 130 2.93 -6.36 35.99
C PHE A 130 2.16 -7.40 36.81
N ASP A 131 1.08 -6.97 37.47
CA ASP A 131 0.22 -7.85 38.26
C ASP A 131 -0.38 -8.97 37.39
N GLY A 132 -0.29 -10.22 37.88
CA GLY A 132 -0.75 -11.40 37.16
C GLY A 132 0.27 -12.03 36.19
N ALA A 133 1.50 -11.50 36.08
CA ALA A 133 2.57 -12.11 35.29
C ALA A 133 3.14 -13.37 35.98
N GLU A 134 2.78 -14.56 35.50
CA GLU A 134 3.43 -15.82 35.91
C GLU A 134 4.84 -15.93 35.29
N PRO A 135 5.85 -16.43 36.03
CA PRO A 135 7.20 -16.58 35.50
C PRO A 135 7.28 -17.77 34.51
N PRO A 136 8.00 -17.63 33.38
CA PRO A 136 7.99 -18.61 32.29
C PRO A 136 8.74 -19.92 32.62
N ALA A 137 9.50 -19.95 33.72
CA ALA A 137 10.15 -21.11 34.29
C ALA A 137 10.27 -20.92 35.82
N PRO A 138 10.60 -21.97 36.60
CA PRO A 138 10.75 -21.84 38.06
C PRO A 138 11.72 -20.72 38.45
N GLN A 139 11.22 -19.70 39.15
CA GLN A 139 12.03 -18.56 39.56
C GLN A 139 13.01 -18.93 40.66
N THR A 140 14.28 -18.55 40.50
CA THR A 140 15.34 -18.82 41.48
C THR A 140 16.28 -17.61 41.64
N THR A 141 17.27 -17.72 42.53
CA THR A 141 18.35 -16.74 42.64
C THR A 141 19.55 -17.18 41.80
N GLU A 142 20.30 -16.21 41.26
CA GLU A 142 21.49 -16.47 40.43
C GLU A 142 22.47 -17.45 41.10
N ALA A 143 22.79 -17.22 42.38
CA ALA A 143 23.71 -18.10 43.12
C ALA A 143 23.21 -19.55 43.25
N LYS A 144 21.88 -19.78 43.25
CA LYS A 144 21.30 -21.13 43.22
C LYS A 144 21.31 -21.72 41.82
N ALA A 145 20.98 -20.94 40.79
CA ALA A 145 21.08 -21.38 39.40
C ALA A 145 22.52 -21.82 39.09
N VAL A 146 23.49 -20.91 39.20
CA VAL A 146 24.91 -21.19 38.92
C VAL A 146 25.46 -22.37 39.74
N ALA A 147 24.99 -22.58 40.97
CA ALA A 147 25.36 -23.77 41.76
C ALA A 147 24.83 -25.08 41.14
N VAL A 148 23.57 -25.12 40.68
CA VAL A 148 22.99 -26.26 39.96
C VAL A 148 23.72 -26.49 38.63
N LEU A 149 23.97 -25.44 37.85
CA LEU A 149 24.62 -25.55 36.54
C LEU A 149 26.06 -26.10 36.65
N LEU A 150 26.82 -25.61 37.64
CA LEU A 150 28.17 -26.10 37.94
C LEU A 150 28.18 -27.54 38.47
N ASP A 151 27.08 -28.08 39.00
CA ASP A 151 26.98 -29.48 39.40
C ASP A 151 26.61 -30.37 38.21
N SER A 152 25.67 -29.93 37.37
CA SER A 152 25.33 -30.61 36.10
C SER A 152 26.56 -30.76 35.19
N LEU A 153 27.42 -29.75 35.10
CA LEU A 153 28.66 -29.82 34.30
C LEU A 153 29.65 -30.90 34.79
N LYS A 154 29.73 -31.19 36.10
CA LYS A 154 30.64 -32.23 36.64
C LYS A 154 30.26 -33.65 36.25
N SER A 155 29.05 -33.87 35.73
CA SER A 155 28.58 -35.18 35.28
C SER A 155 28.93 -35.50 33.82
N ARG A 156 29.72 -34.64 33.16
CA ARG A 156 30.24 -34.84 31.79
C ARG A 156 31.77 -34.86 31.79
N GLU A 157 32.34 -35.49 30.78
CA GLU A 157 33.80 -35.52 30.58
C GLU A 157 34.35 -34.10 30.32
N PRO A 158 35.62 -33.82 30.70
CA PRO A 158 36.18 -32.48 30.62
C PRO A 158 36.28 -32.01 29.17
N ILE A 159 35.63 -30.87 28.87
CA ILE A 159 35.79 -30.17 27.61
C ILE A 159 37.16 -29.48 27.64
N GLU A 160 38.14 -30.04 26.93
CA GLU A 160 39.40 -29.34 26.67
C GLU A 160 39.17 -28.21 25.66
N GLY A 161 39.52 -26.97 26.04
CA GLY A 161 39.71 -25.90 25.06
C GLY A 161 38.73 -24.74 25.08
N GLU A 162 38.39 -24.17 26.24
CA GLU A 162 38.26 -22.70 26.33
C GLU A 162 38.51 -22.15 27.74
N GLY A 163 38.74 -20.83 27.83
CA GLY A 163 39.24 -20.17 29.05
C GLY A 163 38.17 -19.75 30.06
N PHE A 164 36.90 -19.99 29.77
CA PHE A 164 35.75 -19.56 30.55
C PHE A 164 34.59 -20.56 30.41
N LEU A 165 33.54 -20.39 31.21
CA LEU A 165 32.29 -21.13 31.13
C LEU A 165 31.19 -20.22 30.59
N GLU A 166 30.36 -20.74 29.70
CA GLU A 166 29.15 -20.06 29.22
C GLU A 166 27.86 -20.83 29.51
N PHE A 167 26.75 -20.09 29.59
CA PHE A 167 25.39 -20.60 29.70
C PHE A 167 24.45 -19.72 28.87
N GLU A 168 23.48 -20.30 28.17
CA GLU A 168 22.57 -19.55 27.29
C GLU A 168 21.40 -18.93 28.08
N ILE A 169 21.04 -17.69 27.76
CA ILE A 169 19.89 -16.98 28.34
C ILE A 169 18.83 -16.61 27.29
N ASP A 170 17.59 -17.01 27.56
CA ASP A 170 16.40 -16.86 26.72
C ASP A 170 15.31 -15.98 27.37
N ASP A 171 14.31 -15.55 26.59
CA ASP A 171 13.22 -14.64 27.00
C ASP A 171 13.75 -13.42 27.80
N PHE A 172 14.92 -12.91 27.43
CA PHE A 172 15.67 -11.97 28.27
C PHE A 172 15.22 -10.51 28.08
N SER A 173 15.12 -9.77 29.19
CA SER A 173 14.73 -8.36 29.23
C SER A 173 15.76 -7.53 29.97
N ILE A 174 16.26 -6.45 29.36
CA ILE A 174 17.33 -5.61 29.92
C ILE A 174 16.83 -4.19 30.21
N TYR A 175 17.12 -3.70 31.42
CA TYR A 175 16.53 -2.47 31.97
C TYR A 175 17.44 -1.76 32.98
N ILE A 176 17.10 -0.50 33.29
CA ILE A 176 17.74 0.32 34.32
C ILE A 176 16.70 0.91 35.28
N ASP A 177 17.14 1.34 36.47
CA ASP A 177 16.32 2.22 37.31
C ASP A 177 16.64 3.68 36.99
N ALA A 178 15.90 4.28 36.05
CA ALA A 178 16.04 5.71 35.74
C ALA A 178 15.30 6.56 36.78
N PRO A 179 15.82 7.74 37.21
CA PRO A 179 15.19 8.55 38.27
C PRO A 179 13.75 9.03 38.01
N GLN A 180 13.31 9.05 36.74
CA GLN A 180 11.93 9.38 36.35
C GLN A 180 11.09 8.14 35.98
N TYR A 181 11.75 7.03 35.61
CA TYR A 181 11.13 5.82 35.07
C TYR A 181 11.87 4.59 35.63
N PRO A 182 11.48 4.05 36.80
CA PRO A 182 12.12 2.88 37.37
C PRO A 182 11.87 1.64 36.49
N ASN A 183 12.83 0.72 36.43
CA ASN A 183 12.82 -0.47 35.57
C ASN A 183 12.57 -0.21 34.05
N GLU A 184 12.99 0.94 33.52
CA GLU A 184 12.85 1.27 32.10
C GLU A 184 13.73 0.34 31.23
N LEU A 185 13.12 -0.31 30.22
CA LEU A 185 13.83 -1.13 29.24
C LEU A 185 14.81 -0.27 28.42
N ARG A 186 16.08 -0.71 28.30
CA ARG A 186 17.15 0.06 27.66
C ARG A 186 18.03 -0.80 26.75
N PRO A 187 18.41 -0.30 25.56
CA PRO A 187 19.21 -1.05 24.60
C PRO A 187 20.68 -1.11 25.03
N LEU A 188 21.37 -2.18 24.66
CA LEU A 188 22.71 -2.53 25.17
C LEU A 188 23.81 -1.52 24.86
N GLN A 189 23.74 -0.75 23.76
CA GLN A 189 24.68 0.33 23.46
C GLN A 189 24.63 1.52 24.44
N HIS A 190 23.76 1.49 25.44
CA HIS A 190 23.69 2.47 26.53
C HIS A 190 24.37 2.01 27.83
N LEU A 191 25.13 0.91 27.82
CA LEU A 191 25.85 0.39 28.99
C LEU A 191 26.73 1.43 29.71
N ASN A 192 27.22 2.44 28.98
CA ASN A 192 28.02 3.55 29.51
C ASN A 192 27.19 4.75 30.06
N LYS A 193 25.86 4.70 30.06
CA LYS A 193 24.96 5.81 30.48
C LYS A 193 24.27 5.59 31.83
N ALA A 194 24.48 4.46 32.51
CA ALA A 194 23.91 4.18 33.82
C ALA A 194 24.85 3.28 34.65
N ASP A 195 24.91 3.50 35.97
CA ASP A 195 25.84 2.79 36.88
C ASP A 195 25.62 1.27 36.94
N ARG A 196 24.39 0.80 36.65
CA ARG A 196 23.98 -0.60 36.69
C ARG A 196 22.88 -0.86 35.67
N PHE A 197 23.02 -1.96 34.94
CA PHE A 197 21.94 -2.58 34.18
C PHE A 197 21.47 -3.84 34.92
N PHE A 198 20.19 -4.17 34.74
CA PHE A 198 19.58 -5.40 35.24
C PHE A 198 19.08 -6.23 34.06
N PHE A 199 19.09 -7.56 34.22
CA PHE A 199 18.38 -8.48 33.35
C PHE A 199 17.37 -9.35 34.11
N ASP A 200 16.28 -9.67 33.41
CA ASP A 200 15.45 -10.85 33.65
C ASP A 200 15.69 -11.83 32.49
N GLY A 201 15.50 -13.14 32.69
CA GLY A 201 15.58 -14.13 31.61
C GLY A 201 15.65 -15.57 32.12
N ILE A 202 15.47 -16.54 31.21
CA ILE A 202 15.53 -17.98 31.46
C ILE A 202 16.95 -18.45 31.18
N LEU A 203 17.66 -18.94 32.20
CA LEU A 203 18.96 -19.57 32.02
C LEU A 203 18.75 -21.06 31.70
N SER A 204 19.26 -21.50 30.54
CA SER A 204 19.01 -22.82 29.94
C SER A 204 20.28 -23.71 30.03
N VAL A 205 20.17 -24.92 30.60
CA VAL A 205 21.24 -25.95 30.59
C VAL A 205 20.64 -27.35 30.48
N ALA A 206 20.91 -28.03 29.36
CA ALA A 206 20.29 -29.32 29.03
C ALA A 206 18.77 -29.27 29.24
N ASP A 207 18.18 -30.24 29.94
CA ASP A 207 16.74 -30.29 30.21
C ASP A 207 16.25 -29.31 31.30
N SER A 208 17.16 -28.55 31.93
CA SER A 208 16.84 -27.62 33.02
C SER A 208 16.76 -26.17 32.56
N ARG A 209 15.62 -25.53 32.84
CA ARG A 209 15.34 -24.11 32.54
C ARG A 209 14.97 -23.39 33.84
N LEU A 210 15.69 -22.33 34.19
CA LEU A 210 15.54 -21.61 35.46
C LEU A 210 15.36 -20.11 35.22
N TYR A 211 14.30 -19.52 35.76
CA TYR A 211 14.04 -18.09 35.55
C TYR A 211 14.80 -17.24 36.58
N LEU A 212 15.59 -16.30 36.06
CA LEU A 212 16.31 -15.28 36.81
C LEU A 212 15.60 -13.94 36.66
N LYS A 213 15.53 -13.19 37.77
CA LYS A 213 14.87 -11.88 37.84
C LYS A 213 15.78 -10.87 38.53
N ARG A 214 15.94 -9.70 37.90
CA ARG A 214 16.65 -8.51 38.40
C ARG A 214 18.12 -8.78 38.76
N VAL A 215 18.82 -9.53 37.91
CA VAL A 215 20.25 -9.82 38.06
C VAL A 215 21.07 -8.64 37.53
N PRO A 216 21.96 -8.02 38.34
CA PRO A 216 22.73 -6.86 37.91
C PRO A 216 23.98 -7.24 37.12
N PHE A 217 24.24 -6.56 36.02
CA PHE A 217 25.40 -6.77 35.14
C PHE A 217 26.04 -5.45 34.70
N ARG A 218 27.28 -5.53 34.17
CA ARG A 218 28.02 -4.37 33.63
C ARG A 218 29.08 -4.66 32.58
N GLU A 219 29.44 -5.92 32.33
CA GLU A 219 30.31 -6.30 31.21
C GLU A 219 29.45 -6.89 30.09
N LEU A 220 29.79 -6.55 28.84
CA LEU A 220 29.14 -7.01 27.61
C LEU A 220 30.21 -7.41 26.57
N PRO A 221 30.82 -8.61 26.68
CA PRO A 221 31.69 -9.13 25.62
C PRO A 221 30.93 -9.36 24.31
N VAL A 222 31.64 -9.14 23.20
CA VAL A 222 31.20 -9.41 21.82
C VAL A 222 32.32 -10.17 21.13
N GLY A 223 31.99 -11.18 20.34
CA GLY A 223 32.93 -12.10 19.67
C GLY A 223 33.05 -11.88 18.17
N ASN A 224 33.52 -12.92 17.46
CA ASN A 224 33.65 -13.00 16.00
C ASN A 224 34.52 -11.93 15.29
N TYR A 225 35.24 -11.07 16.02
CA TYR A 225 36.23 -10.17 15.43
C TYR A 225 37.27 -10.93 14.59
N GLY A 226 37.61 -10.39 13.41
CA GLY A 226 38.43 -11.04 12.39
C GLY A 226 37.64 -11.41 11.12
N ASP A 227 38.38 -11.73 10.05
CA ASP A 227 37.85 -11.89 8.69
C ASP A 227 37.06 -13.20 8.46
N GLU A 228 37.02 -14.10 9.44
CA GLU A 228 36.39 -15.45 9.31
C GLU A 228 34.86 -15.40 9.27
N HIS A 229 34.25 -14.38 9.88
CA HIS A 229 32.80 -14.21 9.98
C HIS A 229 32.38 -12.78 9.61
N HIS A 230 31.23 -12.65 8.93
CA HIS A 230 30.73 -11.35 8.44
C HIS A 230 29.79 -10.62 9.41
N SER A 231 29.47 -11.22 10.57
CA SER A 231 28.60 -10.67 11.60
C SER A 231 29.05 -11.17 12.98
N VAL A 232 28.65 -10.46 14.04
CA VAL A 232 28.82 -10.94 15.43
C VAL A 232 27.96 -12.17 15.74
N GLY A 233 26.84 -12.37 15.03
CA GLY A 233 25.97 -13.53 15.19
C GLY A 233 25.40 -13.66 16.60
N ASP A 234 25.52 -14.86 17.17
CA ASP A 234 25.11 -15.21 18.55
C ASP A 234 26.22 -15.02 19.60
N GLN A 235 27.40 -14.53 19.18
CA GLN A 235 28.59 -14.40 20.02
C GLN A 235 28.56 -13.07 20.81
N ILE A 236 27.54 -12.93 21.65
CA ILE A 236 27.34 -11.79 22.55
C ILE A 236 27.02 -12.32 23.94
N TRP A 237 27.76 -11.87 24.94
CA TRP A 237 27.61 -12.30 26.33
C TRP A 237 27.39 -11.13 27.27
N ILE A 238 26.81 -11.40 28.43
CA ILE A 238 26.82 -10.50 29.58
C ILE A 238 27.45 -11.18 30.80
N ARG A 239 28.10 -10.38 31.66
CA ARG A 239 28.63 -10.86 32.95
C ARG A 239 28.01 -10.12 34.11
N SER A 240 27.44 -10.89 35.04
CA SER A 240 26.87 -10.33 36.26
C SER A 240 27.93 -9.80 37.22
N ILE A 241 27.53 -8.84 38.03
CA ILE A 241 28.35 -8.31 39.14
C ILE A 241 28.66 -9.41 40.17
N LEU A 242 27.88 -10.50 40.22
CA LEU A 242 28.13 -11.63 41.11
C LEU A 242 29.31 -12.50 40.63
N ASN A 243 29.31 -12.93 39.36
CA ASN A 243 30.40 -13.76 38.82
C ASN A 243 31.71 -12.97 38.77
N GLU A 244 31.63 -11.69 38.40
CA GLU A 244 32.73 -10.73 38.41
C GLU A 244 33.34 -10.55 39.81
N ARG A 245 32.53 -10.27 40.85
CA ARG A 245 33.02 -10.16 42.24
C ARG A 245 33.58 -11.45 42.82
N LEU A 246 33.13 -12.61 42.34
CA LEU A 246 33.66 -13.91 42.74
C LEU A 246 34.88 -14.35 41.92
N ASN A 247 35.37 -13.50 41.02
CA ASN A 247 36.45 -13.77 40.07
C ASN A 247 36.24 -15.11 39.32
N LYS A 248 34.99 -15.37 38.92
CA LYS A 248 34.60 -16.52 38.12
C LYS A 248 34.44 -16.11 36.66
N GLU A 249 35.14 -16.79 35.77
CA GLU A 249 34.96 -16.64 34.33
C GLU A 249 33.69 -17.42 33.90
N ILE A 250 32.53 -16.90 34.30
CA ILE A 250 31.20 -17.42 33.95
C ILE A 250 30.40 -16.31 33.28
N TYR A 251 30.03 -16.57 32.03
CA TYR A 251 29.34 -15.65 31.12
C TYR A 251 27.95 -16.17 30.74
N TYR A 252 27.02 -15.25 30.45
CA TYR A 252 25.68 -15.59 29.97
C TYR A 252 25.54 -15.15 28.51
N LYS A 253 25.44 -16.11 27.59
CA LYS A 253 25.34 -15.91 26.14
C LYS A 253 23.92 -15.53 25.76
N LEU A 254 23.73 -14.44 25.04
CA LEU A 254 22.42 -13.87 24.72
C LEU A 254 21.73 -14.64 23.57
N GLY A 255 20.79 -15.51 23.94
CA GLY A 255 19.94 -16.25 23.00
C GLY A 255 18.72 -15.43 22.56
N SER A 256 17.51 -15.90 22.88
CA SER A 256 16.28 -15.21 22.49
C SER A 256 15.94 -14.02 23.41
N PRO A 257 15.71 -12.79 22.89
CA PRO A 257 15.19 -11.69 23.68
C PRO A 257 13.70 -11.89 24.00
N SER A 258 13.19 -11.26 25.06
CA SER A 258 11.75 -11.24 25.35
C SER A 258 10.97 -10.44 24.32
N VAL A 259 9.65 -10.67 24.26
CA VAL A 259 8.75 -9.98 23.31
C VAL A 259 8.74 -8.45 23.51
N GLU A 260 8.87 -7.96 24.75
CA GLU A 260 9.05 -6.53 25.05
C GLU A 260 10.46 -6.00 24.77
N TYR A 261 11.50 -6.84 24.86
CA TYR A 261 12.88 -6.41 24.71
C TYR A 261 13.43 -6.51 23.28
N ALA A 262 12.87 -7.38 22.43
CA ALA A 262 13.29 -7.61 21.04
C ALA A 262 13.52 -6.30 20.25
N ARG A 263 12.61 -5.32 20.39
CA ARG A 263 12.71 -4.00 19.73
C ARG A 263 13.93 -3.16 20.14
N TYR A 264 14.58 -3.47 21.25
CA TYR A 264 15.82 -2.87 21.72
C TYR A 264 17.05 -3.70 21.34
N TYR A 265 16.91 -5.02 21.21
CA TYR A 265 17.99 -5.94 20.88
C TYR A 265 18.35 -5.94 19.39
N HIS A 266 17.38 -6.05 18.48
CA HIS A 266 17.69 -6.12 17.04
C HIS A 266 18.40 -4.86 16.48
N PRO A 267 18.08 -3.62 16.91
CA PRO A 267 18.88 -2.44 16.52
C PRO A 267 20.28 -2.41 17.15
N PHE A 268 20.49 -3.10 18.27
CA PHE A 268 21.81 -3.23 18.90
C PHE A 268 22.72 -4.19 18.11
N LEU A 269 22.18 -5.29 17.55
CA LEU A 269 22.96 -6.22 16.70
C LEU A 269 23.64 -5.48 15.53
N TRP A 270 22.92 -4.61 14.83
CA TRP A 270 23.48 -3.75 13.78
C TRP A 270 24.63 -2.82 14.26
N ILE A 271 24.60 -2.39 15.52
CA ILE A 271 25.66 -1.56 16.11
C ILE A 271 26.87 -2.44 16.48
N ALA A 272 26.64 -3.68 16.91
CA ALA A 272 27.69 -4.66 17.16
C ALA A 272 28.39 -5.10 15.84
N ASP A 273 27.63 -5.36 14.77
CA ASP A 273 28.18 -5.64 13.43
C ASP A 273 28.98 -4.45 12.87
N LEU A 274 28.49 -3.22 13.04
CA LEU A 274 29.24 -2.02 12.66
C LEU A 274 30.55 -1.88 13.47
N ALA A 275 30.51 -2.13 14.79
CA ALA A 275 31.70 -2.12 15.63
C ALA A 275 32.71 -3.22 15.23
N LYS A 276 32.20 -4.41 14.86
CA LYS A 276 32.97 -5.51 14.28
C LYS A 276 33.73 -5.07 13.04
N HIS A 277 33.03 -4.61 11.99
CA HIS A 277 33.67 -4.18 10.75
C HIS A 277 34.69 -3.04 10.93
N VAL A 278 34.45 -2.10 11.86
CA VAL A 278 35.41 -1.02 12.18
C VAL A 278 36.66 -1.58 12.88
N ILE A 279 36.52 -2.55 13.78
CA ILE A 279 37.64 -3.21 14.46
C ILE A 279 38.42 -4.11 13.48
N ASP A 280 37.73 -4.90 12.67
CA ASP A 280 38.33 -5.75 11.63
C ASP A 280 39.15 -4.91 10.64
N TYR A 281 38.58 -3.79 10.16
CA TYR A 281 39.29 -2.83 9.29
C TYR A 281 40.53 -2.23 9.97
N CYS A 282 40.47 -1.92 11.26
CA CYS A 282 41.63 -1.44 12.02
C CYS A 282 42.70 -2.53 12.21
N GLU A 283 42.31 -3.79 12.43
CA GLU A 283 43.22 -4.94 12.50
C GLU A 283 43.87 -5.19 11.12
N HIS A 284 43.11 -5.10 10.02
CA HIS A 284 43.60 -5.22 8.64
C HIS A 284 44.59 -4.11 8.24
N LEU A 285 44.30 -2.85 8.59
CA LEU A 285 45.26 -1.75 8.39
C LEU A 285 46.54 -1.96 9.23
N ARG A 286 46.40 -2.49 10.45
CA ARG A 286 47.54 -2.82 11.33
C ARG A 286 48.37 -4.01 10.84
N THR A 287 47.79 -5.00 10.17
CA THR A 287 48.53 -6.14 9.60
C THR A 287 49.18 -5.82 8.25
N THR A 288 48.61 -4.89 7.48
CA THR A 288 49.19 -4.39 6.21
C THR A 288 50.19 -3.24 6.38
N ASP A 289 50.54 -2.89 7.63
CA ASP A 289 51.38 -1.73 8.01
C ASP A 289 50.92 -0.37 7.41
N ARG A 290 49.63 -0.29 7.06
CA ARG A 290 49.00 0.92 6.54
C ARG A 290 48.52 1.78 7.70
N ARG A 291 49.17 2.92 7.91
CA ARG A 291 48.86 3.81 9.02
C ARG A 291 47.44 4.39 8.91
N ALA A 292 46.51 3.87 9.71
CA ALA A 292 45.16 4.39 9.85
C ALA A 292 45.20 5.83 10.38
N VAL A 293 44.92 6.80 9.50
CA VAL A 293 44.71 8.20 9.90
C VAL A 293 43.22 8.51 9.71
N PHE A 294 42.47 8.47 10.81
CA PHE A 294 41.09 8.97 10.88
C PHE A 294 41.07 10.51 10.86
N ASP A 295 41.57 11.10 9.78
CA ASP A 295 41.34 12.52 9.46
C ASP A 295 39.90 12.67 8.90
N VAL A 296 39.37 13.90 8.88
CA VAL A 296 37.98 14.21 8.49
C VAL A 296 37.84 14.26 6.95
N ALA A 297 38.37 13.25 6.27
CA ALA A 297 38.38 13.08 4.83
C ALA A 297 37.40 11.97 4.39
N LYS A 298 36.93 12.04 3.14
CA LYS A 298 36.07 11.00 2.57
C LYS A 298 36.82 9.65 2.50
N VAL A 299 36.15 8.59 2.95
CA VAL A 299 36.42 7.23 2.46
C VAL A 299 36.24 7.23 0.94
N ARG A 300 37.15 6.61 0.21
CA ARG A 300 37.10 6.58 -1.26
C ARG A 300 36.19 5.47 -1.74
N GLU A 301 35.69 5.58 -2.96
CA GLU A 301 34.81 4.55 -3.52
C GLU A 301 35.55 3.20 -3.70
N GLU A 302 36.88 3.23 -3.92
CA GLU A 302 37.72 2.02 -3.91
C GLU A 302 37.95 1.39 -2.51
N ASP A 303 37.70 2.12 -1.41
CA ASP A 303 37.85 1.63 -0.03
C ASP A 303 36.53 1.09 0.56
N ILE A 304 35.40 1.19 -0.17
CA ILE A 304 34.06 0.78 0.30
C ILE A 304 33.77 -0.67 -0.11
N ILE A 305 33.93 -1.60 0.83
CA ILE A 305 33.70 -3.04 0.63
C ILE A 305 32.20 -3.35 0.45
N SER A 306 31.32 -2.66 1.19
CA SER A 306 29.86 -2.68 1.00
C SER A 306 29.23 -1.37 1.48
N THR A 307 27.98 -1.11 1.08
CA THR A 307 27.21 0.06 1.55
C THR A 307 25.86 -0.35 2.12
N HIS A 308 25.61 0.02 3.37
CA HIS A 308 24.34 -0.21 4.07
C HIS A 308 23.76 1.13 4.55
N THR A 309 22.57 1.49 4.07
CA THR A 309 21.87 2.72 4.50
C THR A 309 21.13 2.49 5.81
N VAL A 310 21.48 3.24 6.86
CA VAL A 310 20.86 3.19 8.18
C VAL A 310 20.53 4.61 8.66
N ASP A 311 19.24 4.89 8.84
CA ASP A 311 18.76 6.16 9.39
C ASP A 311 18.76 6.15 10.93
N TRP A 312 19.33 7.19 11.55
CA TRP A 312 19.42 7.33 13.01
C TRP A 312 18.28 8.17 13.59
N PHE A 313 17.67 7.70 14.69
CA PHE A 313 16.56 8.39 15.35
C PHE A 313 16.75 8.53 16.87
N GLY A 314 16.60 9.76 17.38
CA GLY A 314 16.20 10.04 18.77
C GLY A 314 17.30 10.35 19.79
N THR A 315 17.27 11.58 20.33
CA THR A 315 17.86 11.96 21.61
C THR A 315 16.75 12.30 22.62
N PRO A 316 17.00 12.31 23.95
CA PRO A 316 15.93 12.50 24.94
C PRO A 316 15.63 13.98 25.24
N PRO A 317 14.68 14.60 24.53
CA PRO A 317 13.77 15.53 25.20
C PRO A 317 12.30 15.47 24.72
N THR A 318 11.89 14.47 23.92
CA THR A 318 10.51 14.38 23.39
C THR A 318 9.51 13.84 24.40
N SER A 319 8.59 14.70 24.86
CA SER A 319 7.33 14.29 25.48
C SER A 319 6.35 13.79 24.41
N ALA A 320 5.62 12.70 24.70
CA ALA A 320 4.74 11.96 23.78
C ALA A 320 5.48 11.28 22.61
N ASN A 321 6.10 10.13 22.89
CA ASN A 321 6.73 9.29 21.87
C ASN A 321 5.68 8.44 21.13
N LEU A 322 5.34 8.82 19.90
CA LEU A 322 4.66 7.96 18.94
C LEU A 322 5.57 7.79 17.71
N PHE A 323 6.27 6.65 17.66
CA PHE A 323 7.29 6.37 16.65
C PHE A 323 6.65 6.09 15.28
N CYS A 324 6.47 7.13 14.48
CA CYS A 324 6.06 7.02 13.08
C CYS A 324 7.23 6.55 12.22
N GLU A 325 7.39 5.24 12.07
CA GLU A 325 8.47 4.62 11.30
C GLU A 325 8.27 4.81 9.78
N SER A 326 8.74 5.94 9.24
CA SER A 326 8.73 6.19 7.79
C SER A 326 9.84 5.43 7.06
N ARG A 327 9.85 4.08 7.15
CA ARG A 327 10.65 3.24 6.26
C ARG A 327 10.17 3.46 4.83
N GLY A 328 10.97 4.14 4.02
CA GLY A 328 10.88 3.95 2.58
C GLY A 328 11.15 2.48 2.31
N VAL A 329 10.12 1.73 1.92
CA VAL A 329 10.25 0.28 1.75
C VAL A 329 11.17 0.03 0.56
N SER A 330 12.43 -0.29 0.84
CA SER A 330 13.24 -1.07 -0.08
C SER A 330 12.47 -2.34 -0.38
N ARG A 331 12.27 -2.64 -1.66
CA ARG A 331 11.66 -3.90 -2.05
C ARG A 331 12.50 -5.02 -1.44
N GLN A 332 11.94 -5.73 -0.45
CA GLN A 332 12.43 -7.06 -0.12
C GLN A 332 12.51 -7.84 -1.43
N SER A 333 13.65 -8.47 -1.71
CA SER A 333 13.80 -9.30 -2.89
C SER A 333 12.79 -10.43 -2.78
N GLU A 334 11.69 -10.35 -3.55
CA GLU A 334 10.72 -11.43 -3.61
C GLU A 334 11.45 -12.68 -4.11
N GLU A 335 11.56 -13.69 -3.26
CA GLU A 335 12.18 -14.95 -3.63
C GLU A 335 11.25 -15.66 -4.61
N PHE A 336 11.65 -15.69 -5.87
CA PHE A 336 10.95 -16.38 -6.94
C PHE A 336 11.32 -17.87 -6.96
N GLU A 337 10.35 -18.70 -7.29
CA GLU A 337 10.47 -20.16 -7.36
C GLU A 337 10.20 -20.64 -8.79
N VAL A 338 10.64 -21.87 -9.09
CA VAL A 338 10.28 -22.55 -10.35
C VAL A 338 8.77 -22.79 -10.37
N GLY A 339 8.15 -22.52 -11.51
CA GLY A 339 6.70 -22.58 -11.70
C GLY A 339 5.97 -21.27 -11.43
N ASP A 340 6.63 -20.25 -10.86
CA ASP A 340 6.02 -18.94 -10.65
C ASP A 340 5.60 -18.28 -11.96
N ALA A 341 4.39 -17.73 -11.98
CA ALA A 341 4.00 -16.75 -12.99
C ALA A 341 4.56 -15.36 -12.63
N VAL A 342 5.31 -14.75 -13.54
CA VAL A 342 6.01 -13.48 -13.30
C VAL A 342 5.79 -12.47 -14.44
N LEU A 343 5.91 -11.20 -14.10
CA LEU A 343 6.00 -10.10 -15.05
C LEU A 343 7.45 -9.66 -15.18
N ALA A 344 7.97 -9.60 -16.40
CA ALA A 344 9.36 -9.21 -16.65
C ALA A 344 9.47 -8.23 -17.82
N GLN A 345 10.54 -7.42 -17.79
CA GLN A 345 10.83 -6.41 -18.79
C GLN A 345 11.87 -6.96 -19.78
N THR A 346 11.45 -7.19 -21.03
CA THR A 346 12.31 -7.75 -22.10
C THR A 346 13.15 -6.71 -22.83
N GLN A 347 12.74 -5.44 -22.80
CA GLN A 347 13.44 -4.31 -23.41
C GLN A 347 13.64 -3.22 -22.37
N SER A 348 14.89 -2.85 -22.10
CA SER A 348 15.29 -1.95 -20.99
C SER A 348 14.69 -0.54 -21.06
N THR A 349 14.17 -0.12 -22.21
CA THR A 349 13.50 1.16 -22.43
C THR A 349 11.97 1.09 -22.44
N SER A 350 11.37 -0.11 -22.45
CA SER A 350 9.90 -0.26 -22.47
C SER A 350 9.28 -0.15 -21.08
N LEU A 351 8.08 0.43 -21.01
CA LEU A 351 7.22 0.43 -19.82
C LEU A 351 6.24 -0.75 -19.81
N ASP A 352 6.19 -1.53 -20.89
CA ASP A 352 5.32 -2.70 -21.02
C ASP A 352 5.97 -3.92 -20.35
N LEU A 353 5.19 -4.64 -19.55
CA LEU A 353 5.61 -5.91 -18.94
C LEU A 353 5.00 -7.11 -19.68
N GLU A 354 5.85 -8.05 -20.10
CA GLU A 354 5.42 -9.33 -20.67
C GLU A 354 5.19 -10.38 -19.56
N ASN A 355 4.27 -11.32 -19.80
CA ASN A 355 3.96 -12.42 -18.88
C ASN A 355 4.83 -13.65 -19.16
N PHE A 356 5.33 -14.27 -18.10
CA PHE A 356 6.16 -15.47 -18.15
C PHE A 356 5.79 -16.48 -17.07
N MET A 357 6.23 -17.72 -17.25
CA MET A 357 6.39 -18.72 -16.20
C MET A 357 7.89 -19.01 -16.01
N LEU A 358 8.35 -19.12 -14.77
CA LEU A 358 9.75 -19.39 -14.43
C LEU A 358 10.04 -20.90 -14.56
N GLU A 359 11.02 -21.29 -15.35
CA GLU A 359 11.39 -22.72 -15.54
C GLU A 359 12.66 -23.12 -14.77
N ALA A 360 13.68 -22.26 -14.76
CA ALA A 360 14.95 -22.58 -14.11
C ALA A 360 15.72 -21.31 -13.71
N PHE A 361 16.57 -21.45 -12.69
CA PHE A 361 17.65 -20.52 -12.38
C PHE A 361 18.98 -21.11 -12.81
N PHE A 362 19.90 -20.25 -13.24
CA PHE A 362 21.30 -20.61 -13.46
C PHE A 362 22.21 -19.42 -13.13
N ILE A 363 23.52 -19.66 -13.05
CA ILE A 363 24.51 -18.66 -12.68
C ILE A 363 25.60 -18.66 -13.74
N GLU A 364 25.90 -17.48 -14.29
CA GLU A 364 27.01 -17.27 -15.23
C GLU A 364 27.96 -16.22 -14.65
N GLY A 365 29.18 -16.66 -14.30
CA GLY A 365 30.12 -15.84 -13.54
C GLY A 365 29.51 -15.41 -12.19
N THR A 366 29.38 -14.10 -11.97
CA THR A 366 28.80 -13.51 -10.75
C THR A 366 27.32 -13.18 -10.86
N LYS A 367 26.66 -13.49 -11.99
CA LYS A 367 25.27 -13.09 -12.26
C LYS A 367 24.30 -14.26 -12.23
N LYS A 368 23.15 -14.05 -11.56
CA LYS A 368 22.01 -14.97 -11.57
C LYS A 368 21.10 -14.69 -12.78
N TYR A 369 20.86 -15.71 -13.59
CA TYR A 369 19.99 -15.69 -14.75
C TYR A 369 18.76 -16.59 -14.52
N VAL A 370 17.72 -16.35 -15.31
CA VAL A 370 16.46 -17.09 -15.31
C VAL A 370 16.09 -17.55 -16.72
N ARG A 371 15.68 -18.80 -16.84
CA ARG A 371 14.97 -19.32 -18.02
C ARG A 371 13.48 -19.13 -17.81
N LEU A 372 12.85 -18.39 -18.72
CA LEU A 372 11.46 -17.97 -18.66
C LEU A 372 10.70 -18.43 -19.91
N ARG A 373 9.57 -19.11 -19.68
CA ARG A 373 8.61 -19.48 -20.72
C ARG A 373 7.65 -18.33 -20.98
N ARG A 374 7.51 -17.88 -22.23
CA ARG A 374 6.56 -16.82 -22.62
C ARG A 374 5.12 -17.29 -22.50
N LEU A 375 4.28 -16.49 -21.85
CA LEU A 375 2.83 -16.65 -21.85
C LEU A 375 2.23 -15.56 -22.76
N LEU A 376 1.70 -15.97 -23.91
CA LEU A 376 1.36 -15.06 -25.01
C LEU A 376 -0.06 -14.49 -24.82
N ARG A 377 -0.27 -13.19 -25.06
CA ARG A 377 -1.61 -12.57 -25.09
C ARG A 377 -2.45 -13.20 -26.20
N ARG A 378 -3.51 -13.95 -25.88
CA ARG A 378 -4.32 -14.66 -26.90
C ARG A 378 -4.79 -13.73 -28.02
N ARG A 379 -5.36 -12.58 -27.63
CA ARG A 379 -5.86 -11.54 -28.54
C ARG A 379 -4.85 -11.04 -29.59
N LEU A 380 -3.54 -11.18 -29.32
CA LEU A 380 -2.46 -10.74 -30.21
C LEU A 380 -1.91 -11.87 -31.10
N VAL A 381 -2.09 -13.14 -30.71
CA VAL A 381 -1.52 -14.29 -31.42
C VAL A 381 -2.54 -15.17 -32.14
N ASP A 382 -3.81 -15.17 -31.71
CA ASP A 382 -4.93 -15.93 -32.29
C ASP A 382 -5.83 -15.00 -33.15
N PRO A 383 -5.68 -15.00 -34.50
CA PRO A 383 -6.48 -14.13 -35.36
C PRO A 383 -7.96 -14.51 -35.43
N SER A 384 -8.35 -15.69 -34.90
CA SER A 384 -9.75 -16.10 -34.84
C SER A 384 -10.51 -15.45 -33.69
N THR A 385 -9.79 -14.99 -32.65
CA THR A 385 -10.37 -14.35 -31.45
C THR A 385 -9.84 -12.92 -31.21
N PRO A 386 -10.02 -11.95 -32.13
CA PRO A 386 -9.55 -10.56 -31.96
C PRO A 386 -10.29 -9.78 -30.86
N LYS A 387 -11.31 -10.39 -30.23
CA LYS A 387 -12.07 -9.89 -29.07
C LYS A 387 -11.81 -10.69 -27.77
N ALA A 388 -10.83 -11.59 -27.75
CA ALA A 388 -10.39 -12.27 -26.52
C ALA A 388 -10.06 -11.26 -25.39
N PRO A 389 -10.34 -11.56 -24.11
CA PRO A 389 -9.98 -10.70 -22.99
C PRO A 389 -8.48 -10.35 -22.96
N LEU A 390 -8.16 -9.13 -22.52
CA LEU A 390 -6.77 -8.64 -22.52
C LEU A 390 -5.85 -9.49 -21.62
N ASN A 391 -6.40 -10.11 -20.58
CA ASN A 391 -5.69 -10.96 -19.63
C ASN A 391 -5.80 -12.47 -19.93
N GLU A 392 -6.39 -12.85 -21.08
CA GLU A 392 -6.35 -14.23 -21.58
C GLU A 392 -4.96 -14.52 -22.17
N LEU A 393 -4.32 -15.56 -21.64
CA LEU A 393 -2.99 -16.04 -21.99
C LEU A 393 -3.06 -17.38 -22.73
N VAL A 394 -2.05 -17.60 -23.56
CA VAL A 394 -1.75 -18.85 -24.24
C VAL A 394 -0.44 -19.37 -23.68
N TYR A 395 -0.45 -20.61 -23.18
CA TYR A 395 0.77 -21.32 -22.81
C TYR A 395 1.58 -21.65 -24.07
N SER A 396 2.89 -21.41 -24.10
CA SER A 396 3.71 -21.64 -25.30
C SER A 396 5.02 -22.35 -24.99
N GLU A 397 5.63 -22.99 -26.00
CA GLU A 397 6.98 -23.57 -25.92
C GLU A 397 8.10 -22.54 -26.17
N ARG A 398 7.79 -21.23 -26.13
CA ARG A 398 8.74 -20.16 -26.47
C ARG A 398 9.52 -19.72 -25.23
N LEU A 399 10.75 -20.19 -25.11
CA LEU A 399 11.64 -19.87 -23.99
C LEU A 399 12.50 -18.64 -24.30
N ILE A 400 12.86 -17.87 -23.25
CA ILE A 400 13.92 -16.86 -23.27
C ILE A 400 14.76 -16.96 -22.00
N GLU A 401 15.93 -16.34 -22.03
CA GLU A 401 16.83 -16.25 -20.87
C GLU A 401 17.17 -14.77 -20.62
N ILE A 402 17.03 -14.32 -19.37
CA ILE A 402 17.29 -12.94 -18.94
C ILE A 402 17.99 -12.91 -17.57
N GLU A 403 18.67 -11.80 -17.26
CA GLU A 403 19.25 -11.57 -15.93
C GLU A 403 18.12 -11.46 -14.89
N ALA A 404 18.24 -12.12 -13.73
CA ALA A 404 17.13 -12.28 -12.78
C ALA A 404 16.53 -10.95 -12.28
N LYS A 405 17.32 -9.88 -12.24
CA LYS A 405 16.89 -8.51 -11.89
C LYS A 405 15.88 -7.88 -12.85
N SER A 406 15.67 -8.47 -14.03
CA SER A 406 14.70 -8.01 -15.03
C SER A 406 13.28 -8.55 -14.78
N ILE A 407 13.10 -9.45 -13.80
CA ILE A 407 11.78 -9.77 -13.26
C ILE A 407 11.29 -8.58 -12.40
N ALA A 408 10.10 -8.08 -12.69
CA ALA A 408 9.54 -6.89 -12.05
C ALA A 408 8.68 -7.19 -10.81
N ARG A 409 7.99 -8.35 -10.79
CA ARG A 409 7.13 -8.89 -9.70
C ARG A 409 6.49 -10.23 -10.10
N ARG A 410 5.95 -10.98 -9.13
CA ARG A 410 5.01 -12.10 -9.36
C ARG A 410 3.68 -11.59 -9.96
N CYS A 411 2.91 -12.47 -10.59
CA CYS A 411 1.54 -12.21 -11.04
C CYS A 411 0.66 -13.45 -10.90
N LEU A 412 -0.66 -13.28 -10.90
CA LEU A 412 -1.59 -14.40 -10.72
C LEU A 412 -1.94 -14.99 -12.09
N VAL A 413 -1.56 -16.23 -12.36
CA VAL A 413 -2.04 -16.99 -13.54
C VAL A 413 -2.80 -18.21 -13.06
N ARG A 414 -4.00 -18.43 -13.61
CA ARG A 414 -4.76 -19.68 -13.37
C ARG A 414 -5.20 -20.33 -14.68
N VAL A 415 -5.16 -21.65 -14.75
CA VAL A 415 -5.66 -22.43 -15.89
C VAL A 415 -7.12 -22.78 -15.66
N PHE A 416 -7.96 -22.50 -16.66
CA PHE A 416 -9.40 -22.80 -16.66
C PHE A 416 -9.79 -23.61 -17.90
N ARG A 417 -10.82 -24.44 -17.78
CA ARG A 417 -11.42 -25.13 -18.91
C ARG A 417 -12.22 -24.14 -19.78
N THR A 418 -12.31 -24.40 -21.08
CA THR A 418 -13.07 -23.54 -22.01
C THR A 418 -14.59 -23.57 -21.78
N ASP A 419 -15.09 -24.55 -21.03
CA ASP A 419 -16.50 -24.72 -20.66
C ASP A 419 -16.86 -24.18 -19.26
N GLU A 420 -15.88 -23.77 -18.44
CA GLU A 420 -16.16 -23.24 -17.10
C GLU A 420 -16.37 -21.72 -17.05
N ARG A 421 -17.08 -21.25 -16.02
CA ARG A 421 -17.23 -19.83 -15.76
C ARG A 421 -16.03 -19.29 -14.97
N ILE A 422 -15.19 -18.52 -15.66
CA ILE A 422 -14.09 -17.74 -15.06
C ILE A 422 -14.63 -16.84 -13.92
N PRO A 423 -14.12 -16.95 -12.68
CA PRO A 423 -14.50 -16.12 -11.53
C PRO A 423 -13.60 -14.87 -11.37
N ALA A 424 -14.01 -13.93 -10.52
CA ALA A 424 -13.16 -12.82 -10.07
C ALA A 424 -12.02 -13.35 -9.18
N PRO A 425 -10.78 -12.84 -9.32
CA PRO A 425 -10.37 -11.63 -10.05
C PRO A 425 -10.17 -11.82 -11.57
N TYR A 426 -10.17 -13.04 -12.07
CA TYR A 426 -9.74 -13.37 -13.44
C TYR A 426 -10.68 -12.84 -14.53
N ASP A 427 -11.97 -12.68 -14.24
CA ASP A 427 -12.96 -12.03 -15.13
C ASP A 427 -12.93 -10.48 -15.07
N ARG A 428 -11.90 -9.87 -14.45
CA ARG A 428 -11.77 -8.40 -14.26
C ARG A 428 -10.65 -7.78 -15.13
N ASN A 429 -10.43 -8.33 -16.33
CA ASN A 429 -9.54 -7.77 -17.37
C ASN A 429 -8.13 -7.37 -16.87
N GLY A 430 -7.49 -8.18 -16.02
CA GLY A 430 -6.12 -7.89 -15.55
C GLY A 430 -6.00 -6.92 -14.38
N THR A 431 -7.12 -6.55 -13.75
CA THR A 431 -7.09 -5.85 -12.46
C THR A 431 -6.35 -6.69 -11.43
N GLY A 432 -5.38 -6.11 -10.71
CA GLY A 432 -4.57 -6.83 -9.72
C GLY A 432 -3.55 -7.83 -10.30
N ASP A 433 -3.11 -7.63 -11.55
CA ASP A 433 -2.18 -8.52 -12.28
C ASP A 433 -2.70 -9.98 -12.31
N ALA A 434 -4.02 -10.12 -12.49
CA ALA A 434 -4.75 -11.38 -12.58
C ALA A 434 -5.01 -11.80 -14.04
N PHE A 435 -4.40 -12.91 -14.44
CA PHE A 435 -4.40 -13.48 -15.78
C PHE A 435 -4.90 -14.93 -15.76
N PHE A 436 -5.34 -15.43 -16.91
CA PHE A 436 -5.78 -16.82 -17.00
C PHE A 436 -5.40 -17.48 -18.33
N ILE A 437 -5.24 -18.79 -18.33
CA ILE A 437 -4.94 -19.62 -19.50
C ILE A 437 -6.14 -20.53 -19.78
N THR A 438 -6.55 -20.59 -21.05
CA THR A 438 -7.57 -21.54 -21.55
C THR A 438 -7.04 -22.38 -22.73
N HIS A 439 -5.99 -21.91 -23.40
CA HIS A 439 -5.43 -22.50 -24.62
C HIS A 439 -3.90 -22.59 -24.55
N GLN A 440 -3.33 -23.49 -25.34
CA GLN A 440 -1.90 -23.64 -25.54
C GLN A 440 -1.52 -23.54 -27.03
N GLU A 441 -0.29 -23.12 -27.29
CA GLU A 441 0.31 -23.07 -28.61
C GLU A 441 0.75 -24.47 -29.04
N LEU A 442 0.20 -24.96 -30.15
CA LEU A 442 0.60 -26.22 -30.77
C LEU A 442 1.17 -25.93 -32.17
N ALA A 443 2.45 -26.22 -32.38
CA ALA A 443 3.05 -26.23 -33.71
C ALA A 443 2.55 -27.44 -34.50
N THR A 444 1.94 -27.22 -35.67
CA THR A 444 1.56 -28.30 -36.58
C THR A 444 2.59 -28.46 -37.70
N GLY A 445 2.79 -29.71 -38.15
CA GLY A 445 3.83 -30.10 -39.11
C GLY A 445 3.72 -29.49 -40.52
N ASP A 446 2.69 -28.67 -40.77
CA ASP A 446 2.56 -27.80 -41.94
C ASP A 446 3.21 -26.41 -41.76
N GLY A 447 3.99 -26.23 -40.69
CA GLY A 447 4.69 -24.98 -40.37
C GLY A 447 3.79 -23.88 -39.79
N LYS A 448 2.58 -24.23 -39.33
CA LYS A 448 1.62 -23.30 -38.76
C LYS A 448 1.48 -23.49 -37.25
N THR A 449 1.17 -22.41 -36.57
CA THR A 449 0.69 -22.44 -35.18
C THR A 449 -0.83 -22.70 -35.16
N ARG A 450 -1.29 -23.52 -34.21
CA ARG A 450 -2.69 -23.61 -33.79
C ARG A 450 -2.81 -23.33 -32.30
N PHE A 451 -3.94 -22.79 -31.89
CA PHE A 451 -4.29 -22.58 -30.49
C PHE A 451 -5.38 -23.58 -30.11
N VAL A 452 -5.04 -24.51 -29.23
CA VAL A 452 -5.95 -25.58 -28.80
C VAL A 452 -6.27 -25.43 -27.32
N PRO A 453 -7.47 -25.81 -26.85
CA PRO A 453 -7.77 -25.82 -25.42
C PRO A 453 -6.73 -26.62 -24.64
N VAL A 454 -6.32 -26.13 -23.48
CA VAL A 454 -5.42 -26.86 -22.57
C VAL A 454 -6.24 -27.52 -21.45
N ASP A 455 -5.84 -28.72 -21.03
CA ASP A 455 -6.41 -29.32 -19.83
C ASP A 455 -5.70 -28.78 -18.58
N PRO A 456 -6.40 -28.31 -17.53
CA PRO A 456 -5.76 -27.75 -16.35
C PRO A 456 -4.77 -28.68 -15.63
N GLY A 457 -4.91 -30.01 -15.77
CA GLY A 457 -3.98 -30.97 -15.19
C GLY A 457 -2.67 -31.13 -15.97
N ALA A 458 -2.60 -30.66 -17.23
CA ALA A 458 -1.43 -30.82 -18.09
C ALA A 458 -0.28 -29.85 -17.75
N LEU A 459 -0.58 -28.72 -17.10
CA LEU A 459 0.39 -27.66 -16.77
C LEU A 459 0.89 -27.78 -15.32
N SER A 460 1.34 -28.97 -14.93
CA SER A 460 1.74 -29.30 -13.55
C SER A 460 2.92 -28.49 -13.01
N LEU A 461 3.74 -27.90 -13.88
CA LEU A 461 4.84 -27.01 -13.50
C LEU A 461 4.37 -25.61 -13.07
N LEU A 462 3.18 -25.17 -13.51
CA LEU A 462 2.69 -23.82 -13.23
C LEU A 462 2.07 -23.74 -11.83
N ARG A 463 2.64 -22.90 -10.96
CA ARG A 463 2.04 -22.57 -9.66
C ARG A 463 0.77 -21.74 -9.87
N GLN A 464 -0.37 -22.39 -9.69
CA GLN A 464 -1.69 -21.82 -9.93
C GLN A 464 -1.98 -20.69 -8.92
N GLY A 465 -2.41 -19.52 -9.42
CA GLY A 465 -3.03 -18.49 -8.59
C GLY A 465 -4.33 -19.00 -7.96
N PHE A 466 -4.67 -18.49 -6.76
CA PHE A 466 -5.72 -19.03 -5.90
C PHE A 466 -7.08 -19.28 -6.60
N ASN A 467 -7.79 -20.33 -6.18
CA ASN A 467 -9.15 -20.62 -6.62
C ASN A 467 -10.20 -19.89 -5.74
N PRO A 468 -10.96 -18.91 -6.29
CA PRO A 468 -11.99 -18.19 -5.54
C PRO A 468 -13.18 -19.08 -5.11
N ASN A 469 -13.37 -20.20 -5.80
CA ASN A 469 -14.43 -21.18 -5.54
C ASN A 469 -14.05 -22.18 -4.43
N CYS A 470 -12.75 -22.41 -4.17
CA CYS A 470 -12.27 -23.31 -3.13
C CYS A 470 -12.07 -22.62 -1.77
N THR A 471 -11.89 -21.29 -1.73
CA THR A 471 -11.73 -20.54 -0.46
C THR A 471 -13.02 -20.66 0.37
N ALA A 472 -12.97 -21.35 1.52
CA ALA A 472 -14.16 -21.72 2.28
C ALA A 472 -14.82 -20.50 2.93
N LYS A 473 -16.14 -20.54 3.15
CA LYS A 473 -16.88 -19.41 3.72
C LYS A 473 -16.49 -19.07 5.15
N SER A 474 -15.99 -20.05 5.91
CA SER A 474 -15.46 -19.92 7.27
C SER A 474 -14.09 -19.23 7.34
N GLU A 475 -13.37 -19.16 6.22
CA GLU A 475 -12.00 -18.61 6.13
C GLU A 475 -12.01 -17.14 5.67
N ARG A 476 -13.18 -16.57 5.35
CA ARG A 476 -13.33 -15.21 4.85
C ARG A 476 -13.63 -14.23 5.98
N LEU A 477 -12.97 -13.08 5.95
CA LEU A 477 -13.18 -11.99 6.88
C LEU A 477 -14.64 -11.49 6.79
N ARG A 478 -15.35 -11.49 7.93
CA ARG A 478 -16.73 -11.01 8.05
C ARG A 478 -16.75 -9.49 8.01
N GLY A 479 -17.17 -8.94 6.88
CA GLY A 479 -17.14 -7.51 6.56
C GLY A 479 -18.36 -6.72 7.03
N LEU A 480 -18.11 -5.52 7.55
CA LEU A 480 -19.09 -4.44 7.77
C LEU A 480 -18.77 -3.27 6.81
N ASP A 481 -19.69 -2.96 5.89
CA ASP A 481 -19.53 -1.87 4.91
C ASP A 481 -20.36 -0.64 5.33
N LEU A 482 -19.71 0.40 5.84
CA LEU A 482 -20.32 1.65 6.29
C LEU A 482 -20.36 2.70 5.17
N PHE A 483 -21.46 3.46 5.09
CA PHE A 483 -21.71 4.40 3.98
C PHE A 483 -21.62 3.68 2.61
N CYS A 484 -22.17 2.47 2.52
CA CYS A 484 -21.88 1.49 1.46
C CYS A 484 -22.33 1.94 0.05
N GLY A 485 -23.22 2.94 -0.06
CA GLY A 485 -23.82 3.34 -1.32
C GLY A 485 -24.50 2.16 -2.02
N GLY A 486 -24.39 2.10 -3.35
CA GLY A 486 -24.85 0.96 -4.14
C GLY A 486 -23.95 -0.28 -4.08
N GLY A 487 -22.93 -0.32 -3.20
CA GLY A 487 -22.12 -1.51 -2.94
C GLY A 487 -20.89 -1.74 -3.82
N ASN A 488 -20.62 -0.89 -4.83
CA ASN A 488 -19.48 -1.07 -5.75
C ASN A 488 -18.11 -1.11 -5.05
N PHE A 489 -17.98 -0.51 -3.85
CA PHE A 489 -16.76 -0.58 -3.04
C PHE A 489 -16.63 -1.96 -2.38
N GLY A 490 -17.61 -2.35 -1.54
CA GLY A 490 -17.64 -3.67 -0.90
C GLY A 490 -17.59 -4.83 -1.88
N ARG A 491 -18.29 -4.75 -3.01
CA ARG A 491 -18.26 -5.78 -4.07
C ARG A 491 -16.90 -5.92 -4.76
N GLY A 492 -16.15 -4.83 -4.92
CA GLY A 492 -14.77 -4.91 -5.41
C GLY A 492 -13.84 -5.53 -4.37
N LEU A 493 -14.01 -5.21 -3.08
CA LEU A 493 -13.25 -5.86 -2.00
C LEU A 493 -13.54 -7.37 -1.91
N GLU A 494 -14.79 -7.79 -2.11
CA GLU A 494 -15.20 -9.21 -2.19
C GLU A 494 -14.69 -9.93 -3.45
N ASP A 495 -14.54 -9.23 -4.58
CA ASP A 495 -13.93 -9.81 -5.81
C ASP A 495 -12.49 -10.28 -5.56
N GLY A 496 -11.81 -9.79 -4.50
CA GLY A 496 -10.50 -10.28 -4.03
C GLY A 496 -10.57 -11.62 -3.25
N GLY A 497 -11.76 -12.14 -2.98
CA GLY A 497 -12.01 -13.48 -2.46
C GLY A 497 -11.75 -13.71 -0.96
N ALA A 498 -11.09 -12.78 -0.25
CA ALA A 498 -10.80 -12.88 1.19
C ALA A 498 -11.90 -12.33 2.11
N ILE A 499 -12.75 -11.45 1.60
CA ILE A 499 -13.77 -10.73 2.37
C ILE A 499 -15.15 -11.25 1.97
N GLN A 500 -16.09 -11.26 2.92
CA GLN A 500 -17.53 -11.34 2.65
C GLN A 500 -18.27 -10.28 3.46
N MET A 501 -19.03 -9.41 2.79
CA MET A 501 -19.83 -8.39 3.46
C MET A 501 -21.06 -9.01 4.11
N ARG A 502 -21.02 -9.09 5.44
CA ARG A 502 -22.08 -9.66 6.30
C ARG A 502 -23.04 -8.59 6.79
N TRP A 503 -22.62 -7.33 6.85
CA TRP A 503 -23.46 -6.18 7.19
C TRP A 503 -23.14 -5.00 6.25
N ALA A 504 -24.17 -4.25 5.87
CA ALA A 504 -24.05 -3.07 5.00
C ALA A 504 -24.95 -1.94 5.48
N ASN A 505 -24.44 -0.71 5.50
CA ASN A 505 -25.16 0.44 6.05
C ASN A 505 -25.06 1.68 5.15
N ASP A 506 -26.22 2.26 4.85
CA ASP A 506 -26.37 3.60 4.30
C ASP A 506 -27.66 4.22 4.86
N ILE A 507 -27.74 5.55 4.84
CA ILE A 507 -28.96 6.30 5.20
C ILE A 507 -29.94 6.40 4.02
N TRP A 508 -29.49 6.10 2.79
CA TRP A 508 -30.26 6.27 1.57
C TRP A 508 -30.91 4.96 1.10
N GLY A 509 -32.24 4.96 1.01
CA GLY A 509 -33.06 3.79 0.64
C GLY A 509 -32.67 3.16 -0.70
N GLU A 510 -32.59 3.95 -1.78
CA GLU A 510 -32.24 3.42 -3.11
C GLU A 510 -30.79 2.91 -3.21
N ALA A 511 -29.88 3.41 -2.35
CA ALA A 511 -28.54 2.87 -2.22
C ALA A 511 -28.57 1.46 -1.60
N ILE A 512 -29.23 1.29 -0.44
CA ILE A 512 -29.44 -0.02 0.18
C ILE A 512 -30.21 -0.98 -0.75
N HIS A 513 -31.25 -0.52 -1.45
CA HIS A 513 -31.98 -1.38 -2.40
C HIS A 513 -31.10 -1.80 -3.58
N THR A 514 -30.21 -0.93 -4.07
CA THR A 514 -29.20 -1.27 -5.09
C THR A 514 -28.18 -2.26 -4.55
N TYR A 515 -27.67 -2.07 -3.33
CA TYR A 515 -26.75 -3.01 -2.67
C TYR A 515 -27.38 -4.40 -2.56
N MET A 516 -28.60 -4.47 -2.02
CA MET A 516 -29.30 -5.72 -1.75
C MET A 516 -29.80 -6.42 -3.02
N ALA A 517 -30.21 -5.69 -4.06
CA ALA A 517 -30.54 -6.28 -5.37
C ALA A 517 -29.34 -7.01 -6.02
N ASN A 518 -28.12 -6.58 -5.69
CA ASN A 518 -26.87 -7.21 -6.13
C ASN A 518 -26.22 -8.06 -5.01
N THR A 519 -27.00 -8.51 -4.01
CA THR A 519 -26.56 -9.42 -2.94
C THR A 519 -27.23 -10.77 -3.10
N THR A 520 -26.51 -11.87 -2.85
CA THR A 520 -27.13 -13.18 -2.66
C THR A 520 -28.08 -13.14 -1.45
N PRO A 521 -29.36 -13.53 -1.58
CA PRO A 521 -30.31 -13.48 -0.45
C PRO A 521 -29.78 -14.19 0.80
N GLY A 522 -29.85 -13.51 1.95
CA GLY A 522 -29.40 -14.03 3.25
C GLY A 522 -27.89 -13.97 3.53
N THR A 523 -27.04 -13.50 2.61
CA THR A 523 -25.58 -13.38 2.89
C THR A 523 -25.16 -12.08 3.56
N CYS A 524 -25.95 -11.01 3.43
CA CYS A 524 -25.69 -9.71 4.06
C CYS A 524 -26.96 -9.20 4.78
N THR A 525 -26.77 -8.50 5.91
CA THR A 525 -27.85 -7.84 6.67
C THR A 525 -27.77 -6.33 6.46
N PRO A 526 -28.76 -5.70 5.78
CA PRO A 526 -28.77 -4.26 5.56
C PRO A 526 -29.27 -3.50 6.80
N PHE A 527 -28.63 -2.36 7.09
CA PHE A 527 -29.15 -1.33 7.99
C PHE A 527 -29.40 -0.03 7.22
N LEU A 528 -30.68 0.26 6.98
CA LEU A 528 -31.13 1.54 6.43
C LEU A 528 -31.35 2.55 7.57
N GLY A 529 -30.47 3.54 7.69
CA GLY A 529 -30.53 4.57 8.75
C GLY A 529 -29.19 5.26 9.00
N SER A 530 -29.12 6.17 9.99
CA SER A 530 -27.86 6.83 10.32
C SER A 530 -26.83 5.83 10.87
N VAL A 531 -25.55 6.06 10.60
CA VAL A 531 -24.46 5.30 11.21
C VAL A 531 -24.44 5.50 12.73
N ASP A 532 -24.92 6.64 13.20
CA ASP A 532 -25.04 6.96 14.63
C ASP A 532 -26.13 6.08 15.30
N ASP A 533 -27.22 5.78 14.59
CA ASP A 533 -28.32 4.94 15.07
C ASP A 533 -27.93 3.45 15.08
N LEU A 534 -27.16 3.01 14.07
CA LEU A 534 -26.57 1.67 14.02
C LEU A 534 -25.58 1.47 15.17
N LEU A 535 -24.72 2.46 15.44
CA LEU A 535 -23.75 2.41 16.53
C LEU A 535 -24.45 2.37 17.89
N ARG A 536 -25.48 3.21 18.08
CA ARG A 536 -26.33 3.18 19.27
C ARG A 536 -27.02 1.83 19.46
N GLN A 537 -27.52 1.20 18.40
CA GLN A 537 -28.14 -0.12 18.48
C GLN A 537 -27.12 -1.23 18.81
N ALA A 538 -25.89 -1.13 18.32
CA ALA A 538 -24.81 -2.05 18.67
C ALA A 538 -24.41 -1.93 20.15
N LEU A 539 -24.22 -0.71 20.65
CA LEU A 539 -23.95 -0.44 22.07
C LEU A 539 -25.09 -0.89 23.01
N LEU A 540 -26.32 -0.95 22.50
CA LEU A 540 -27.50 -1.49 23.21
C LEU A 540 -27.72 -3.01 23.00
N GLY A 541 -26.80 -3.72 22.32
CA GLY A 541 -26.89 -5.17 22.12
C GLY A 541 -28.03 -5.63 21.21
N SER A 542 -28.44 -4.81 20.23
CA SER A 542 -29.54 -5.13 19.31
C SER A 542 -29.31 -6.42 18.53
N LYS A 543 -30.35 -7.26 18.39
CA LYS A 543 -30.30 -8.49 17.58
C LYS A 543 -30.16 -8.25 16.06
N LYS A 544 -30.19 -6.98 15.61
CA LYS A 544 -30.05 -6.60 14.20
C LYS A 544 -28.64 -6.08 13.84
N THR A 545 -27.77 -5.93 14.82
CA THR A 545 -26.41 -5.41 14.66
C THR A 545 -25.40 -6.52 14.95
N PRO A 546 -24.19 -6.49 14.36
CA PRO A 546 -23.13 -7.38 14.79
C PRO A 546 -22.77 -7.14 16.26
N ARG A 547 -22.10 -8.12 16.86
CA ARG A 547 -21.46 -8.03 18.18
C ARG A 547 -19.96 -7.73 18.05
N PRO A 548 -19.29 -7.20 19.08
CA PRO A 548 -17.84 -7.22 19.16
C PRO A 548 -17.30 -8.65 18.92
N GLY A 549 -16.27 -8.78 18.08
CA GLY A 549 -15.76 -10.10 17.63
C GLY A 549 -16.57 -10.79 16.51
N GLU A 550 -17.66 -10.20 16.01
CA GLU A 550 -18.37 -10.70 14.82
C GLU A 550 -17.90 -10.04 13.50
N VAL A 551 -17.20 -8.90 13.59
CA VAL A 551 -16.70 -8.12 12.44
C VAL A 551 -15.18 -8.28 12.36
N ASP A 552 -14.68 -8.99 11.34
CA ASP A 552 -13.24 -9.12 11.10
C ASP A 552 -12.70 -8.02 10.18
N PHE A 553 -13.55 -7.46 9.33
CA PHE A 553 -13.18 -6.42 8.38
C PHE A 553 -14.17 -5.26 8.40
N ILE A 554 -13.67 -4.03 8.28
CA ILE A 554 -14.53 -2.84 8.14
C ILE A 554 -14.13 -1.97 6.96
N SER A 555 -15.08 -1.60 6.12
CA SER A 555 -14.91 -0.60 5.06
C SER A 555 -15.81 0.61 5.27
N GLY A 556 -15.42 1.75 4.69
CA GLY A 556 -16.39 2.79 4.40
C GLY A 556 -15.91 3.90 3.47
N GLY A 557 -16.89 4.61 2.89
CA GLY A 557 -16.68 5.80 2.05
C GLY A 557 -17.36 7.02 2.67
N SER A 558 -16.77 7.59 3.72
CA SER A 558 -17.45 8.60 4.56
C SER A 558 -17.90 9.85 3.76
N PRO A 559 -19.08 10.44 4.06
CA PRO A 559 -19.66 11.54 3.28
C PRO A 559 -18.77 12.79 3.14
N CYS A 560 -18.08 12.89 2.01
CA CYS A 560 -17.10 13.94 1.75
C CYS A 560 -17.59 15.35 1.30
N PRO A 561 -18.89 15.73 1.26
CA PRO A 561 -19.25 17.12 0.92
C PRO A 561 -18.56 18.18 1.80
N GLY A 562 -18.18 17.86 3.05
CA GLY A 562 -17.45 18.77 3.92
C GLY A 562 -16.00 19.08 3.52
N PHE A 563 -15.33 18.22 2.74
CA PHE A 563 -13.93 18.43 2.32
C PHE A 563 -13.77 18.75 0.82
N SER A 564 -14.76 18.37 -0.01
CA SER A 564 -14.77 18.53 -1.48
C SER A 564 -14.45 19.94 -2.01
N LEU A 565 -13.92 20.03 -3.25
CA LEU A 565 -13.76 21.29 -4.01
C LEU A 565 -15.05 21.79 -4.66
N LEU A 566 -16.08 20.94 -4.77
CA LEU A 566 -17.36 21.30 -5.40
C LEU A 566 -18.33 21.98 -4.42
N THR A 567 -18.05 21.89 -3.13
CA THR A 567 -18.84 22.53 -2.07
C THR A 567 -18.45 24.01 -1.95
N HIS A 568 -19.42 24.91 -2.06
CA HIS A 568 -19.19 26.36 -2.01
C HIS A 568 -18.89 26.86 -0.59
N ASP A 569 -19.68 26.44 0.40
CA ASP A 569 -19.49 26.74 1.81
C ASP A 569 -19.36 25.44 2.62
N LYS A 570 -18.27 25.35 3.39
CA LYS A 570 -17.90 24.21 4.24
C LYS A 570 -18.24 24.45 5.72
N THR A 571 -18.70 25.65 6.08
CA THR A 571 -18.88 26.08 7.47
C THR A 571 -20.29 25.82 8.02
N THR A 572 -21.30 25.58 7.17
CA THR A 572 -22.64 25.16 7.64
C THR A 572 -22.59 23.90 8.52
N ASP A 573 -23.52 23.78 9.49
CA ASP A 573 -23.58 22.63 10.41
C ASP A 573 -23.77 21.29 9.70
N LYS A 574 -24.45 21.28 8.56
CA LYS A 574 -24.57 20.10 7.71
C LYS A 574 -23.21 19.62 7.19
N GLN A 575 -22.30 20.54 6.89
CA GLN A 575 -20.94 20.21 6.46
C GLN A 575 -20.02 19.88 7.63
N ARG A 576 -20.16 20.55 8.78
CA ARG A 576 -19.50 20.14 10.03
C ARG A 576 -19.87 18.70 10.42
N LYS A 577 -21.17 18.33 10.36
CA LYS A 577 -21.58 16.93 10.59
C LYS A 577 -21.00 15.97 9.55
N ASN A 578 -20.96 16.34 8.27
CA ASN A 578 -20.32 15.50 7.24
C ASN A 578 -18.82 15.26 7.54
N GLN A 579 -18.11 16.25 8.06
CA GLN A 579 -16.71 16.11 8.50
C GLN A 579 -16.59 15.20 9.74
N SER A 580 -17.51 15.29 10.70
CA SER A 580 -17.45 14.51 11.94
C SER A 580 -17.80 13.02 11.77
N LEU A 581 -18.42 12.60 10.66
CA LEU A 581 -18.69 11.19 10.37
C LEU A 581 -17.41 10.33 10.24
N VAL A 582 -16.26 10.96 10.04
CA VAL A 582 -14.94 10.32 10.12
C VAL A 582 -14.64 9.84 11.56
N ALA A 583 -15.06 10.60 12.57
CA ALA A 583 -14.96 10.18 13.97
C ALA A 583 -15.94 9.05 14.29
N SER A 584 -17.16 9.06 13.72
CA SER A 584 -18.09 7.93 13.85
C SER A 584 -17.43 6.63 13.35
N PHE A 585 -16.73 6.64 12.20
CA PHE A 585 -15.99 5.46 11.71
C PHE A 585 -14.94 4.96 12.71
N ALA A 586 -14.17 5.87 13.34
CA ALA A 586 -13.21 5.48 14.38
C ALA A 586 -13.89 4.82 15.60
N SER A 587 -15.09 5.28 15.98
CA SER A 587 -15.89 4.64 17.06
C SER A 587 -16.35 3.22 16.70
N TYR A 588 -16.56 2.90 15.42
CA TYR A 588 -16.79 1.50 15.00
C TYR A 588 -15.52 0.65 15.10
N VAL A 589 -14.36 1.20 14.72
CA VAL A 589 -13.08 0.48 14.86
C VAL A 589 -12.80 0.16 16.32
N ASP A 590 -13.01 1.11 17.23
CA ASP A 590 -12.84 0.89 18.68
C ASP A 590 -13.83 -0.14 19.24
N LEU A 591 -15.13 -0.05 18.90
CA LEU A 591 -16.17 -0.96 19.40
C LEU A 591 -15.99 -2.41 18.93
N TYR A 592 -15.68 -2.60 17.64
CA TYR A 592 -15.66 -3.95 17.04
C TYR A 592 -14.30 -4.62 17.04
N ARG A 593 -13.22 -3.84 17.15
CA ARG A 593 -11.81 -4.26 17.02
C ARG A 593 -11.58 -5.23 15.83
N PRO A 594 -11.93 -4.83 14.59
CA PRO A 594 -11.75 -5.67 13.41
C PRO A 594 -10.27 -5.96 13.16
N GLN A 595 -9.99 -7.08 12.49
CA GLN A 595 -8.65 -7.53 12.13
C GLN A 595 -8.02 -6.61 11.06
N TYR A 596 -8.82 -6.14 10.11
CA TYR A 596 -8.41 -5.26 9.01
C TYR A 596 -9.45 -4.16 8.73
N GLY A 597 -9.05 -3.07 8.08
CA GLY A 597 -10.03 -2.10 7.59
C GLY A 597 -9.52 -1.06 6.58
N LEU A 598 -10.47 -0.39 5.94
CA LEU A 598 -10.26 0.60 4.87
C LEU A 598 -11.26 1.76 4.92
N LEU A 599 -10.76 3.00 4.96
CA LEU A 599 -11.56 4.21 4.73
C LEU A 599 -11.19 4.85 3.38
N GLU A 600 -12.12 4.94 2.42
CA GLU A 600 -11.98 5.79 1.22
C GLU A 600 -12.29 7.25 1.57
N ASN A 601 -11.51 8.17 1.00
CA ASN A 601 -11.92 9.55 0.90
C ASN A 601 -11.31 10.32 -0.27
N VAL A 602 -11.83 11.53 -0.52
CA VAL A 602 -11.26 12.42 -1.55
C VAL A 602 -9.91 13.01 -1.10
N VAL A 603 -9.06 13.32 -2.09
CA VAL A 603 -7.69 13.81 -1.87
C VAL A 603 -7.61 15.08 -1.01
N GLN A 604 -8.65 15.92 -1.06
CA GLN A 604 -8.74 17.18 -0.30
C GLN A 604 -9.08 17.01 1.19
N MET A 605 -9.33 15.77 1.64
CA MET A 605 -9.33 15.44 3.07
C MET A 605 -7.91 15.62 3.67
N VAL A 606 -6.85 15.42 2.88
CA VAL A 606 -5.46 15.68 3.28
C VAL A 606 -5.11 17.14 2.98
N GLN A 607 -5.09 17.97 4.02
CA GLN A 607 -4.72 19.38 3.92
C GLN A 607 -3.19 19.56 3.76
N SER A 608 -2.76 20.69 3.19
CA SER A 608 -1.36 20.88 2.77
C SER A 608 -0.60 22.09 3.34
N LYS A 609 -1.26 23.16 3.81
CA LYS A 609 -0.56 24.42 4.18
C LYS A 609 -1.13 25.28 5.32
N HIS A 610 -2.40 25.15 5.71
CA HIS A 610 -3.01 26.00 6.77
C HIS A 610 -3.79 25.12 7.76
N ASN A 611 -4.00 25.64 8.98
CA ASN A 611 -4.73 25.01 10.11
C ASN A 611 -4.43 23.52 10.32
N ARG A 612 -3.14 23.19 10.48
CA ARG A 612 -2.67 21.79 10.54
C ARG A 612 -3.24 21.01 11.72
N ASP A 613 -3.47 21.69 12.84
CA ASP A 613 -3.96 21.11 14.09
C ASP A 613 -5.45 20.75 14.03
N GLU A 614 -6.19 21.39 13.12
CA GLU A 614 -7.60 21.12 12.78
C GLU A 614 -7.75 20.03 11.69
N CYS A 615 -6.66 19.37 11.29
CA CYS A 615 -6.69 18.37 10.23
C CYS A 615 -7.36 17.06 10.70
N VAL A 616 -8.68 16.95 10.47
CA VAL A 616 -9.52 15.78 10.80
C VAL A 616 -8.91 14.45 10.32
N PHE A 617 -8.18 14.42 9.20
CA PHE A 617 -7.49 13.21 8.74
C PHE A 617 -6.31 12.83 9.64
N SER A 618 -5.49 13.80 10.04
CA SER A 618 -4.38 13.55 10.96
C SER A 618 -4.92 13.09 12.32
N GLN A 619 -6.01 13.69 12.79
CA GLN A 619 -6.71 13.28 14.02
C GLN A 619 -7.26 11.84 13.91
N LEU A 620 -7.84 11.44 12.77
CA LEU A 620 -8.24 10.05 12.51
C LEU A 620 -7.05 9.10 12.56
N VAL A 621 -5.95 9.40 11.86
CA VAL A 621 -4.77 8.53 11.82
C VAL A 621 -4.19 8.37 13.23
N SER A 622 -4.06 9.46 13.99
CA SER A 622 -3.65 9.42 15.40
C SER A 622 -4.63 8.63 16.29
N ALA A 623 -5.93 8.69 16.04
CA ALA A 623 -6.91 7.89 16.78
C ALA A 623 -6.78 6.39 16.47
N ILE A 624 -6.73 6.00 15.20
CA ILE A 624 -6.59 4.59 14.78
C ILE A 624 -5.27 4.00 15.31
N VAL A 625 -4.15 4.72 15.15
CA VAL A 625 -2.85 4.31 15.72
C VAL A 625 -2.89 4.27 17.25
N GLY A 626 -3.56 5.23 17.90
CA GLY A 626 -3.77 5.26 19.35
C GLY A 626 -4.64 4.11 19.90
N LEU A 627 -5.51 3.51 19.07
CA LEU A 627 -6.23 2.28 19.39
C LEU A 627 -5.34 1.03 19.32
N GLY A 628 -4.09 1.14 18.85
CA GLY A 628 -3.13 0.05 18.70
C GLY A 628 -3.03 -0.53 17.28
N TYR A 629 -3.61 0.12 16.27
CA TYR A 629 -3.58 -0.37 14.89
C TYR A 629 -2.33 0.05 14.11
N GLN A 630 -1.83 -0.89 13.32
CA GLN A 630 -0.86 -0.62 12.26
C GLN A 630 -1.60 0.04 11.09
N THR A 631 -1.04 1.07 10.46
CA THR A 631 -1.75 1.84 9.41
C THR A 631 -0.88 2.14 8.19
N GLN A 632 -1.51 2.33 7.03
CA GLN A 632 -0.87 2.76 5.79
C GLN A 632 -1.75 3.76 5.03
N ILE A 633 -1.14 4.82 4.50
CA ILE A 633 -1.83 5.86 3.72
C ILE A 633 -1.51 5.68 2.24
N LEU A 634 -2.54 5.43 1.43
CA LEU A 634 -2.43 5.16 0.00
C LEU A 634 -3.01 6.30 -0.85
N PHE A 635 -2.33 6.66 -1.93
CA PHE A 635 -2.85 7.56 -2.97
C PHE A 635 -3.00 6.81 -4.30
N LEU A 636 -4.25 6.47 -4.68
CA LEU A 636 -4.53 5.61 -5.82
C LEU A 636 -5.32 6.35 -6.91
N ASP A 637 -4.97 6.12 -8.17
CA ASP A 637 -5.67 6.62 -9.36
C ASP A 637 -6.40 5.47 -10.07
N ALA A 638 -7.71 5.62 -10.30
CA ALA A 638 -8.55 4.53 -10.80
C ALA A 638 -8.15 3.98 -12.17
N TRP A 639 -7.59 4.82 -13.05
CA TRP A 639 -7.08 4.40 -14.37
C TRP A 639 -5.91 3.42 -14.29
N SER A 640 -5.08 3.51 -13.24
CA SER A 640 -3.92 2.62 -13.05
C SER A 640 -4.27 1.21 -12.60
N PHE A 641 -5.57 0.95 -12.39
CA PHE A 641 -6.13 -0.37 -12.11
C PHE A 641 -7.15 -0.82 -13.18
N GLY A 642 -7.33 -0.05 -14.26
CA GLY A 642 -8.19 -0.42 -15.40
C GLY A 642 -9.59 0.18 -15.40
N ALA A 643 -9.95 1.04 -14.45
CA ALA A 643 -11.19 1.83 -14.55
C ALA A 643 -11.01 2.95 -15.58
N SER A 644 -11.93 3.14 -16.53
CA SER A 644 -11.79 4.16 -17.58
C SER A 644 -12.08 5.59 -17.08
N GLN A 645 -11.68 5.95 -15.86
CA GLN A 645 -12.05 7.22 -15.23
C GLN A 645 -10.88 7.96 -14.58
N SER A 646 -10.83 9.26 -14.81
CA SER A 646 -10.03 10.23 -14.07
C SER A 646 -10.55 10.40 -12.63
N ARG A 647 -10.22 9.47 -11.72
CA ARG A 647 -10.61 9.50 -10.29
C ARG A 647 -9.44 9.12 -9.39
N SER A 648 -8.80 10.13 -8.78
CA SER A 648 -7.84 9.94 -7.68
C SER A 648 -8.55 9.81 -6.33
N ARG A 649 -8.05 8.97 -5.44
CA ARG A 649 -8.54 8.80 -4.06
C ARG A 649 -7.41 8.57 -3.05
N VAL A 650 -7.72 8.84 -1.79
CA VAL A 650 -6.89 8.51 -0.65
C VAL A 650 -7.58 7.39 0.12
N PHE A 651 -6.79 6.42 0.58
CA PHE A 651 -7.28 5.36 1.46
C PHE A 651 -6.42 5.34 2.73
N LEU A 652 -7.09 5.23 3.88
CA LEU A 652 -6.44 4.79 5.12
C LEU A 652 -6.71 3.29 5.26
N MET A 653 -5.67 2.49 5.13
CA MET A 653 -5.68 1.04 5.34
C MET A 653 -5.09 0.73 6.71
N PHE A 654 -5.60 -0.29 7.39
CA PHE A 654 -5.10 -0.67 8.71
C PHE A 654 -5.25 -2.16 9.02
N ALA A 655 -4.39 -2.65 9.91
CA ALA A 655 -4.33 -4.02 10.40
C ALA A 655 -4.13 -4.02 11.92
N ALA A 656 -4.76 -4.97 12.61
CA ALA A 656 -4.62 -5.15 14.05
C ALA A 656 -3.15 -5.45 14.43
N PRO A 657 -2.73 -5.20 15.69
CA PRO A 657 -1.38 -5.51 16.12
C PRO A 657 -1.12 -7.03 16.04
N GLY A 658 0.07 -7.41 15.59
CA GLY A 658 0.45 -8.81 15.35
C GLY A 658 0.06 -9.39 13.98
N LEU A 659 -0.84 -8.75 13.23
CA LEU A 659 -1.19 -9.18 11.86
C LEU A 659 -0.25 -8.58 10.81
N ARG A 660 -0.13 -9.25 9.66
CA ARG A 660 0.62 -8.73 8.50
C ARG A 660 -0.08 -7.49 7.92
N VAL A 661 0.62 -6.36 7.83
CA VAL A 661 0.10 -5.15 7.15
C VAL A 661 -0.03 -5.45 5.64
N PRO A 662 -1.17 -5.14 4.98
CA PRO A 662 -1.31 -5.38 3.55
C PRO A 662 -0.36 -4.50 2.72
N LYS A 663 0.22 -5.05 1.65
CA LYS A 663 1.06 -4.29 0.72
C LYS A 663 0.24 -3.21 0.01
N ALA A 664 0.88 -2.08 -0.35
CA ALA A 664 0.27 -1.10 -1.23
C ALA A 664 0.03 -1.71 -2.63
N PRO A 665 -1.19 -1.65 -3.19
CA PRO A 665 -1.48 -2.28 -4.48
C PRO A 665 -0.73 -1.58 -5.63
N ILE A 666 0.02 -2.36 -6.39
CA ILE A 666 0.86 -1.87 -7.51
C ILE A 666 -0.02 -1.58 -8.73
N PRO A 667 0.17 -0.44 -9.44
CA PRO A 667 -0.41 -0.18 -10.75
C PRO A 667 -0.27 -1.35 -11.75
N THR A 668 -1.38 -1.76 -12.34
CA THR A 668 -1.46 -2.86 -13.32
C THR A 668 -1.72 -2.35 -14.73
N HIS A 669 -2.37 -1.18 -14.82
CA HIS A 669 -2.59 -0.44 -16.04
C HIS A 669 -1.76 0.84 -16.03
N SER A 670 -1.31 1.28 -17.21
CA SER A 670 -0.56 2.52 -17.38
C SER A 670 -1.41 3.77 -17.06
N ARG A 671 -0.90 4.96 -17.38
CA ARG A 671 -1.63 6.23 -17.19
C ARG A 671 -1.75 7.04 -18.49
N PRO A 672 -2.83 7.80 -18.68
CA PRO A 672 -2.82 8.90 -19.65
C PRO A 672 -1.76 9.94 -19.24
N ASP A 673 -1.34 10.80 -20.16
CA ASP A 673 -0.40 11.88 -19.83
C ASP A 673 -1.02 12.86 -18.84
N VAL A 674 -0.48 12.90 -17.63
CA VAL A 674 -0.95 13.69 -16.50
C VAL A 674 0.24 14.12 -15.63
N PRO A 675 0.22 15.36 -15.08
CA PRO A 675 1.29 15.83 -14.22
C PRO A 675 1.45 14.97 -12.96
N LEU A 676 2.67 14.93 -12.41
CA LEU A 676 2.93 14.35 -11.11
C LEU A 676 2.12 15.08 -10.02
N ARG A 677 1.64 14.32 -9.04
CA ARG A 677 0.88 14.83 -7.90
C ARG A 677 1.45 14.25 -6.61
N LYS A 678 1.70 15.11 -5.63
CA LYS A 678 2.07 14.71 -4.27
C LYS A 678 0.88 14.91 -3.32
N LEU A 679 0.81 14.10 -2.26
CA LEU A 679 -0.26 14.11 -1.26
C LEU A 679 0.20 14.81 0.02
N GLY A 680 -0.34 16.01 0.27
CA GLY A 680 -0.12 16.76 1.52
C GLY A 680 1.35 16.99 1.88
N LEU A 681 1.59 17.26 3.16
CA LEU A 681 2.93 17.29 3.77
C LEU A 681 2.87 16.69 5.20
N MET A 682 3.85 15.87 5.54
CA MET A 682 4.13 15.31 6.86
C MET A 682 4.85 16.31 7.77
N SER A 683 4.92 16.01 9.07
CA SER A 683 5.66 16.82 10.07
C SER A 683 7.11 17.09 9.67
N ASN A 684 7.80 16.11 9.07
CA ASN A 684 9.16 16.21 8.56
C ASN A 684 9.32 17.00 7.23
N GLY A 685 8.24 17.52 6.65
CA GLY A 685 8.26 18.30 5.40
C GLY A 685 8.23 17.48 4.09
N GLN A 686 8.25 16.15 4.14
CA GLN A 686 8.01 15.28 2.98
C GLN A 686 6.49 15.15 2.70
N SER A 687 6.08 14.54 1.59
CA SER A 687 4.65 14.25 1.31
C SER A 687 4.24 12.85 1.78
N PHE A 688 2.95 12.66 2.10
CA PHE A 688 2.40 11.37 2.57
C PHE A 688 2.39 10.25 1.51
N SER A 689 2.39 10.64 0.23
CA SER A 689 2.45 9.75 -0.94
C SER A 689 2.70 10.59 -2.20
N GLN A 690 3.17 9.97 -3.27
CA GLN A 690 3.31 10.59 -4.59
C GLN A 690 2.78 9.66 -5.68
N ARG A 691 2.25 10.23 -6.77
CA ARG A 691 1.97 9.47 -8.00
C ARG A 691 3.26 8.89 -8.56
N GLU A 692 3.45 7.59 -8.35
CA GLU A 692 4.57 6.82 -8.92
C GLU A 692 4.40 6.59 -10.43
N HIS A 693 5.42 6.03 -11.06
CA HIS A 693 5.46 5.69 -12.48
C HIS A 693 6.24 4.39 -12.65
N LEU A 694 5.51 3.28 -12.78
CA LEU A 694 6.06 1.92 -12.80
C LEU A 694 5.68 1.23 -14.12
N PRO A 695 6.49 0.27 -14.61
CA PRO A 695 6.11 -0.60 -15.72
C PRO A 695 4.84 -1.41 -15.42
N THR A 696 4.02 -1.62 -16.45
CA THR A 696 2.65 -2.17 -16.36
C THR A 696 2.35 -3.15 -17.50
N PRO A 697 1.69 -4.29 -17.25
CA PRO A 697 1.32 -5.26 -18.29
C PRO A 697 0.15 -4.84 -19.19
N PHE A 698 -0.52 -3.72 -18.88
CA PHE A 698 -1.64 -3.18 -19.64
C PHE A 698 -1.52 -1.66 -19.86
N LYS A 699 -2.07 -1.18 -20.96
CA LYS A 699 -2.37 0.25 -21.16
C LYS A 699 -3.61 0.65 -20.36
N PHE A 700 -3.72 1.91 -19.93
CA PHE A 700 -5.00 2.46 -19.43
C PHE A 700 -6.15 2.23 -20.42
N VAL A 701 -7.35 1.94 -19.91
CA VAL A 701 -8.56 1.73 -20.73
C VAL A 701 -9.14 3.09 -21.13
N SER A 702 -9.17 3.39 -22.43
CA SER A 702 -9.77 4.62 -22.95
C SER A 702 -11.31 4.57 -22.96
N ALA A 703 -11.95 5.73 -23.03
CA ALA A 703 -13.40 5.86 -23.01
C ALA A 703 -14.06 5.10 -24.17
N MET A 704 -13.44 5.11 -25.36
CA MET A 704 -13.88 4.35 -26.53
C MET A 704 -13.71 2.84 -26.36
N GLU A 705 -12.68 2.36 -25.65
CA GLU A 705 -12.52 0.94 -25.32
C GLU A 705 -13.53 0.46 -24.28
N ALA A 706 -13.99 1.34 -23.40
CA ALA A 706 -14.98 1.02 -22.36
C ALA A 706 -16.44 1.06 -22.82
N THR A 707 -16.79 1.89 -23.82
CA THR A 707 -18.20 2.08 -24.22
C THR A 707 -18.45 2.21 -25.73
N GLY A 708 -17.44 1.99 -26.59
CA GLY A 708 -17.59 2.07 -28.05
C GLY A 708 -18.34 0.91 -28.70
N ASP A 709 -18.69 -0.11 -27.93
CA ASP A 709 -19.58 -1.23 -28.29
C ASP A 709 -21.08 -0.91 -28.12
N LEU A 710 -21.42 0.17 -27.42
CA LEU A 710 -22.81 0.53 -27.15
C LEU A 710 -23.53 1.05 -28.41
N PRO A 711 -24.85 0.83 -28.53
CA PRO A 711 -25.63 1.30 -29.69
C PRO A 711 -25.55 2.82 -29.91
N ASP A 712 -25.65 3.27 -31.16
CA ASP A 712 -25.83 4.69 -31.43
C ASP A 712 -27.26 5.13 -31.05
N ILE A 713 -27.35 6.06 -30.10
CA ILE A 713 -28.60 6.65 -29.62
C ILE A 713 -28.68 8.16 -29.91
N GLN A 714 -27.87 8.65 -30.85
CA GLN A 714 -27.93 10.00 -31.43
C GLN A 714 -28.04 11.14 -30.39
N ASP A 715 -29.19 11.81 -30.33
CA ASP A 715 -29.49 12.90 -29.40
C ASP A 715 -30.23 12.43 -28.12
N SER A 716 -30.33 11.12 -27.91
CA SER A 716 -31.12 10.43 -26.88
C SER A 716 -32.58 10.86 -26.78
N LYS A 717 -33.21 11.25 -27.89
CA LYS A 717 -34.68 11.36 -27.94
C LYS A 717 -35.29 9.96 -27.75
N ALA A 718 -36.22 9.83 -26.80
CA ALA A 718 -36.77 8.56 -26.34
C ALA A 718 -37.82 7.95 -27.31
N ASP A 719 -37.45 7.78 -28.58
CA ASP A 719 -38.32 7.27 -29.64
C ASP A 719 -38.25 5.74 -29.81
N TYR A 720 -37.34 5.07 -29.10
CA TYR A 720 -37.05 3.64 -29.25
C TYR A 720 -36.65 3.01 -27.90
N CYS A 721 -37.04 1.75 -27.70
CA CYS A 721 -36.61 0.95 -26.55
C CYS A 721 -35.26 0.28 -26.87
N VAL A 722 -34.17 0.84 -26.34
CA VAL A 722 -32.83 0.22 -26.41
C VAL A 722 -32.83 -1.04 -25.54
N GLY A 723 -32.21 -2.14 -26.02
CA GLY A 723 -32.02 -3.38 -25.24
C GLY A 723 -31.12 -3.25 -23.99
N PHE A 724 -30.66 -2.04 -23.69
CA PHE A 724 -29.80 -1.67 -22.56
C PHE A 724 -30.55 -0.63 -21.70
N PRO A 725 -31.27 -1.01 -20.64
CA PRO A 725 -32.18 -0.11 -19.93
C PRO A 725 -31.54 1.16 -19.36
N ASP A 726 -30.27 1.08 -18.94
CA ASP A 726 -29.48 2.19 -18.40
C ASP A 726 -28.76 3.02 -19.49
N HIS A 727 -28.85 2.65 -20.78
CA HIS A 727 -28.30 3.45 -21.89
C HIS A 727 -29.24 4.61 -22.25
N ARG A 728 -29.52 5.44 -21.24
CA ARG A 728 -30.43 6.59 -21.24
C ARG A 728 -29.82 7.78 -20.52
N LEU A 729 -30.28 8.99 -20.84
CA LEU A 729 -29.91 10.20 -20.11
C LEU A 729 -30.60 10.30 -18.75
N THR A 730 -30.02 11.09 -17.86
CA THR A 730 -30.50 11.33 -16.48
C THR A 730 -31.34 12.58 -16.33
N MET A 731 -31.38 13.43 -17.36
CA MET A 731 -31.92 14.78 -17.33
C MET A 731 -32.83 15.05 -18.53
N GLY A 732 -33.82 15.93 -18.35
CA GLY A 732 -34.63 16.43 -19.46
C GLY A 732 -33.78 17.22 -20.46
N TYR A 733 -33.54 16.65 -21.64
CA TYR A 733 -32.65 17.25 -22.64
C TYR A 733 -33.39 18.34 -23.43
N THR A 734 -33.29 19.58 -22.96
CA THR A 734 -34.06 20.71 -23.52
C THR A 734 -33.66 21.02 -24.97
N PRO A 735 -34.57 21.56 -25.81
CA PRO A 735 -34.25 21.93 -27.19
C PRO A 735 -33.06 22.89 -27.29
N THR A 736 -32.91 23.82 -26.35
CA THR A 736 -31.78 24.75 -26.28
C THR A 736 -30.47 24.04 -25.96
N LEU A 737 -30.46 23.13 -24.97
CA LEU A 737 -29.26 22.38 -24.61
C LEU A 737 -28.83 21.41 -25.74
N ARG A 738 -29.81 20.79 -26.41
CA ARG A 738 -29.58 19.96 -27.60
C ARG A 738 -28.92 20.76 -28.72
N LYS A 739 -29.45 21.94 -29.05
CA LYS A 739 -28.83 22.85 -30.03
C LYS A 739 -27.40 23.23 -29.62
N GLN A 740 -27.18 23.61 -28.36
CA GLN A 740 -25.83 23.93 -27.86
C GLN A 740 -24.85 22.76 -28.08
N VAL A 741 -25.14 21.57 -27.53
CA VAL A 741 -24.24 20.40 -27.65
C VAL A 741 -24.03 19.98 -29.12
N GLN A 742 -25.06 20.06 -29.96
CA GLN A 742 -24.95 19.79 -31.39
C GLN A 742 -23.97 20.74 -32.11
N HIS A 743 -23.90 22.01 -31.70
CA HIS A 743 -23.00 23.02 -32.28
C HIS A 743 -21.62 23.08 -31.59
N ILE A 744 -21.29 22.15 -30.68
CA ILE A 744 -19.89 21.90 -30.29
C ILE A 744 -19.28 20.94 -31.31
N PRO A 745 -18.22 21.35 -32.05
CA PRO A 745 -17.56 20.49 -33.03
C PRO A 745 -17.12 19.15 -32.44
N THR A 746 -17.18 18.09 -33.24
CA THR A 746 -16.68 16.75 -32.88
C THR A 746 -15.17 16.62 -33.11
N GLN A 747 -14.58 17.47 -33.96
CA GLN A 747 -13.15 17.50 -34.26
C GLN A 747 -12.56 18.91 -34.03
N PRO A 748 -11.29 19.02 -33.56
CA PRO A 748 -10.47 17.94 -33.00
C PRO A 748 -11.12 17.32 -31.75
N TRP A 749 -10.65 16.16 -31.30
CA TRP A 749 -11.25 15.51 -30.13
C TRP A 749 -11.18 16.37 -28.84
N GLY A 750 -12.12 16.13 -27.93
CA GLY A 750 -12.20 16.85 -26.66
C GLY A 750 -12.55 18.34 -26.78
N MET A 751 -13.22 18.77 -27.85
CA MET A 751 -13.71 20.15 -28.05
C MET A 751 -14.76 20.54 -26.99
N SER A 752 -14.83 21.84 -26.68
CA SER A 752 -15.76 22.42 -25.68
C SER A 752 -16.23 23.80 -26.13
N PHE A 753 -17.17 24.43 -25.42
CA PHE A 753 -17.56 25.80 -25.72
C PHE A 753 -16.34 26.74 -25.73
N SER A 754 -15.47 26.64 -24.73
CA SER A 754 -14.27 27.48 -24.64
C SER A 754 -13.34 27.28 -25.85
N LYS A 755 -13.02 26.03 -26.19
CA LYS A 755 -12.15 25.71 -27.33
C LYS A 755 -12.76 26.20 -28.66
N ALA A 756 -14.05 25.97 -28.89
CA ALA A 756 -14.73 26.38 -30.11
C ALA A 756 -14.90 27.90 -30.24
N TYR A 757 -15.25 28.58 -29.14
CA TYR A 757 -15.43 30.04 -29.13
C TYR A 757 -14.09 30.78 -29.26
N TYR A 758 -13.13 30.50 -28.37
CA TYR A 758 -11.86 31.24 -28.31
C TYR A 758 -10.83 30.75 -29.34
N GLY A 759 -11.01 29.55 -29.90
CA GLY A 759 -10.26 29.05 -31.06
C GLY A 759 -10.84 29.48 -32.42
N GLY A 760 -11.89 30.32 -32.44
CA GLY A 760 -12.48 30.87 -33.67
C GLY A 760 -13.36 29.90 -34.48
N SER A 761 -13.59 28.67 -34.01
CA SER A 761 -14.37 27.61 -34.67
C SER A 761 -15.90 27.76 -34.55
N MET A 762 -16.40 28.93 -34.15
CA MET A 762 -17.81 29.19 -33.86
C MET A 762 -18.25 30.53 -34.45
N ASP A 763 -19.26 30.52 -35.31
CA ASP A 763 -19.83 31.70 -35.97
C ASP A 763 -20.74 32.52 -35.03
N GLU A 764 -21.15 33.72 -35.46
CA GLU A 764 -21.97 34.61 -34.64
C GLU A 764 -23.36 34.05 -34.29
N SER A 765 -24.03 33.35 -35.21
CA SER A 765 -25.34 32.78 -34.93
C SER A 765 -25.27 31.66 -33.89
N THR A 766 -24.23 30.83 -33.94
CA THR A 766 -23.98 29.81 -32.90
C THR A 766 -23.64 30.44 -31.56
N ARG A 767 -22.87 31.55 -31.52
CA ARG A 767 -22.51 32.23 -30.25
C ARG A 767 -23.76 32.71 -29.48
N GLN A 768 -24.79 33.17 -30.19
CA GLN A 768 -26.06 33.62 -29.58
C GLN A 768 -26.83 32.49 -28.87
N LEU A 769 -26.52 31.21 -29.12
CA LEU A 769 -27.10 30.08 -28.37
C LEU A 769 -26.60 29.99 -26.92
N TYR A 770 -25.54 30.70 -26.53
CA TYR A 770 -24.85 30.55 -25.24
C TYR A 770 -25.02 31.77 -24.32
N PRO A 771 -25.12 31.57 -23.00
CA PRO A 771 -25.37 32.66 -22.05
C PRO A 771 -24.09 33.45 -21.72
N MET A 772 -23.73 34.39 -22.61
CA MET A 772 -22.44 35.09 -22.62
C MET A 772 -22.14 36.00 -21.40
N GLN A 773 -23.16 36.63 -20.81
CA GLN A 773 -22.94 37.59 -19.72
C GLN A 773 -22.72 36.92 -18.34
N GLY A 774 -21.70 37.38 -17.62
CA GLY A 774 -21.51 37.19 -16.17
C GLY A 774 -21.30 35.76 -15.66
N LYS A 775 -21.06 34.76 -16.53
CA LYS A 775 -21.15 33.34 -16.15
C LYS A 775 -19.85 32.58 -16.39
N ALA A 776 -19.29 31.98 -15.33
CA ALA A 776 -18.07 31.17 -15.39
C ALA A 776 -18.09 30.06 -16.46
N ARG A 777 -19.28 29.53 -16.80
CA ARG A 777 -19.48 28.47 -17.80
C ARG A 777 -19.09 28.82 -19.24
N VAL A 778 -18.95 30.11 -19.57
CA VAL A 778 -18.47 30.57 -20.89
C VAL A 778 -17.04 31.13 -20.85
N SER A 779 -16.34 31.02 -19.72
CA SER A 779 -14.96 31.54 -19.57
C SER A 779 -13.91 30.72 -20.35
N LYS A 780 -12.73 31.31 -20.60
CA LYS A 780 -11.59 30.65 -21.27
C LYS A 780 -11.14 29.34 -20.60
N ILE A 781 -11.30 29.22 -19.28
CA ILE A 781 -10.94 28.01 -18.51
C ILE A 781 -12.11 27.03 -18.34
N SER A 782 -13.27 27.30 -18.94
CA SER A 782 -14.48 26.50 -18.79
C SER A 782 -14.39 25.15 -19.51
N ARG A 783 -14.81 24.10 -18.81
CA ARG A 783 -15.11 22.77 -19.38
C ARG A 783 -16.57 22.64 -19.86
N GLY A 784 -17.35 23.71 -19.80
CA GLY A 784 -18.75 23.74 -20.23
C GLY A 784 -18.95 23.27 -21.67
N TRP A 785 -19.99 22.45 -21.85
CA TRP A 785 -20.37 21.73 -23.06
C TRP A 785 -19.24 20.87 -23.66
N GLY A 786 -18.22 20.51 -22.88
CA GLY A 786 -17.09 19.73 -23.33
C GLY A 786 -17.47 18.31 -23.76
N ARG A 787 -16.94 17.90 -24.91
CA ARG A 787 -16.91 16.51 -25.35
C ARG A 787 -15.77 15.76 -24.66
N ILE A 788 -16.00 14.50 -24.38
CA ILE A 788 -14.99 13.55 -23.95
C ILE A 788 -14.03 13.29 -25.13
N GLU A 789 -12.78 12.93 -24.82
CA GLU A 789 -11.80 12.51 -25.81
C GLU A 789 -11.78 10.96 -25.85
N PRO A 790 -12.10 10.33 -27.01
CA PRO A 790 -12.35 8.89 -27.07
C PRO A 790 -11.12 8.04 -26.70
N ASN A 791 -9.93 8.54 -27.03
CA ASN A 791 -8.65 7.86 -26.79
C ASN A 791 -8.06 8.13 -25.40
N SER A 792 -8.76 8.89 -24.56
CA SER A 792 -8.39 9.21 -23.17
C SER A 792 -9.43 8.61 -22.21
N VAL A 793 -9.19 8.71 -20.90
CA VAL A 793 -10.18 8.27 -19.88
C VAL A 793 -11.34 9.25 -19.77
N PHE A 794 -12.52 8.79 -19.31
CA PHE A 794 -13.59 9.69 -18.92
C PHE A 794 -13.10 10.66 -17.81
N PRO A 795 -13.47 11.96 -17.84
CA PRO A 795 -13.32 12.84 -16.69
C PRO A 795 -14.05 12.29 -15.46
N THR A 796 -13.81 12.85 -14.27
CA THR A 796 -14.41 12.33 -13.03
C THR A 796 -15.93 12.30 -13.11
N ILE A 797 -16.52 11.09 -13.18
CA ILE A 797 -17.95 10.87 -13.03
C ILE A 797 -18.35 11.41 -11.65
N THR A 798 -19.27 12.37 -11.65
CA THR A 798 -19.82 13.01 -10.44
C THR A 798 -21.26 12.58 -10.23
N THR A 799 -21.91 13.08 -9.18
CA THR A 799 -23.30 12.76 -8.83
C THR A 799 -24.35 13.34 -9.79
N THR A 800 -23.98 14.25 -10.71
CA THR A 800 -24.92 14.90 -11.62
C THR A 800 -24.34 15.05 -13.04
N CYS A 801 -25.12 14.66 -14.04
CA CYS A 801 -24.81 14.95 -15.44
C CYS A 801 -25.26 16.38 -15.77
N CYS A 802 -24.35 17.36 -15.70
CA CYS A 802 -24.62 18.76 -16.05
C CYS A 802 -23.64 19.29 -17.12
N PRO A 803 -23.99 19.20 -18.43
CA PRO A 803 -23.11 19.67 -19.50
C PRO A 803 -22.76 21.16 -19.41
N THR A 804 -23.63 21.99 -18.83
CA THR A 804 -23.38 23.45 -18.74
C THR A 804 -22.45 23.86 -17.60
N ASP A 805 -21.90 22.90 -16.83
CA ASP A 805 -21.03 23.21 -15.69
C ASP A 805 -19.61 23.63 -16.12
N ALA A 806 -19.07 24.65 -15.46
CA ALA A 806 -17.76 25.23 -15.80
C ALA A 806 -16.56 24.33 -15.43
N ARG A 807 -16.71 23.43 -14.45
CA ARG A 807 -15.65 22.61 -13.85
C ARG A 807 -15.72 21.14 -14.28
N VAL A 808 -16.94 20.61 -14.49
CA VAL A 808 -17.19 19.19 -14.82
C VAL A 808 -18.05 18.98 -16.07
N GLY A 809 -18.39 20.03 -16.82
CA GLY A 809 -19.21 19.93 -18.05
C GLY A 809 -18.57 19.19 -19.24
N GLN A 810 -17.39 18.58 -19.08
CA GLN A 810 -16.75 17.74 -20.11
C GLN A 810 -17.29 16.30 -20.06
N ILE A 811 -18.58 16.17 -20.38
CA ILE A 811 -19.36 14.92 -20.25
C ILE A 811 -20.29 14.68 -21.44
N ASN A 812 -20.10 15.39 -22.55
CA ASN A 812 -20.75 15.07 -23.82
C ASN A 812 -20.01 13.93 -24.52
N HIS A 813 -20.75 13.04 -25.16
CA HIS A 813 -20.19 11.97 -25.97
C HIS A 813 -19.33 12.56 -27.11
N TRP A 814 -18.25 11.87 -27.49
CA TRP A 814 -17.26 12.40 -28.45
C TRP A 814 -17.85 12.64 -29.84
N TYR A 815 -18.72 11.74 -30.30
CA TYR A 815 -19.41 11.84 -31.60
C TYR A 815 -20.88 12.31 -31.43
N GLN A 816 -21.76 11.40 -31.01
CA GLN A 816 -23.20 11.61 -30.77
C GLN A 816 -23.50 12.94 -30.02
N PRO A 817 -24.49 13.76 -30.44
CA PRO A 817 -24.77 15.09 -29.88
C PRO A 817 -25.58 15.00 -28.57
N ARG A 818 -24.99 14.40 -27.54
CA ARG A 818 -25.65 14.14 -26.25
C ARG A 818 -24.66 14.12 -25.06
N PRO A 819 -25.14 14.25 -23.82
CA PRO A 819 -24.40 13.85 -22.63
C PRO A 819 -24.17 12.33 -22.58
N ILE A 820 -23.32 11.88 -21.66
CA ILE A 820 -23.21 10.46 -21.31
C ILE A 820 -24.46 9.94 -20.58
N THR A 821 -24.73 8.66 -20.80
CA THR A 821 -25.78 7.85 -20.21
C THR A 821 -25.36 7.25 -18.87
N ILE A 822 -26.32 6.64 -18.17
CA ILE A 822 -26.06 5.88 -16.93
C ILE A 822 -25.15 4.69 -17.23
N LEU A 823 -25.37 3.97 -18.35
CA LEU A 823 -24.55 2.82 -18.74
C LEU A 823 -23.08 3.18 -19.00
N GLU A 824 -22.82 4.29 -19.70
CA GLU A 824 -21.45 4.76 -19.94
C GLU A 824 -20.77 5.17 -18.63
N ALA A 825 -21.49 5.87 -17.75
CA ALA A 825 -20.97 6.30 -16.45
C ALA A 825 -20.69 5.13 -15.48
N ARG A 826 -21.55 4.10 -15.46
CA ARG A 826 -21.38 2.93 -14.56
C ARG A 826 -20.23 2.03 -15.00
N ARG A 827 -20.03 1.85 -16.32
CA ARG A 827 -18.86 1.14 -16.88
C ARG A 827 -17.55 1.87 -16.57
N ALA A 828 -17.52 3.20 -16.66
CA ALA A 828 -16.35 3.99 -16.26
C ALA A 828 -15.96 3.81 -14.77
N GLN A 829 -16.94 3.54 -13.90
CA GLN A 829 -16.76 3.21 -12.47
C GLN A 829 -16.57 1.69 -12.19
N GLY A 830 -16.60 0.84 -13.21
CA GLY A 830 -16.40 -0.61 -13.07
C GLY A 830 -17.57 -1.40 -12.50
N PHE A 831 -18.80 -0.87 -12.50
CA PHE A 831 -19.99 -1.71 -12.29
C PHE A 831 -20.11 -2.73 -13.43
N LEU A 832 -20.54 -3.95 -13.12
CA LEU A 832 -20.79 -4.98 -14.14
C LEU A 832 -22.11 -4.67 -14.86
N ASP A 833 -22.20 -4.88 -16.18
CA ASP A 833 -23.43 -4.59 -16.95
C ASP A 833 -24.67 -5.37 -16.46
N SER A 834 -24.47 -6.51 -15.78
CA SER A 834 -25.53 -7.35 -15.20
C SER A 834 -26.08 -6.87 -13.86
N GLU A 835 -25.45 -5.90 -13.19
CA GLU A 835 -25.89 -5.41 -11.88
C GLU A 835 -27.10 -4.46 -11.99
N VAL A 836 -28.01 -4.51 -11.01
CA VAL A 836 -29.23 -3.69 -11.00
C VAL A 836 -28.96 -2.37 -10.27
N LEU A 837 -29.25 -1.23 -10.91
CA LEU A 837 -29.28 0.08 -10.24
C LEU A 837 -30.73 0.49 -9.97
N VAL A 838 -31.10 0.67 -8.70
CA VAL A 838 -32.48 0.94 -8.26
C VAL A 838 -32.73 2.45 -8.13
N GLY A 839 -33.96 2.87 -8.45
CA GLY A 839 -34.45 4.25 -8.28
C GLY A 839 -34.66 5.00 -9.60
N SER A 840 -34.87 6.32 -9.50
CA SER A 840 -34.99 7.21 -10.67
C SER A 840 -33.68 7.30 -11.46
N ALA A 841 -33.73 7.71 -12.72
CA ALA A 841 -32.54 7.90 -13.56
C ALA A 841 -31.49 8.84 -12.94
N LEU A 842 -31.94 9.86 -12.19
CA LEU A 842 -31.06 10.76 -11.43
C LEU A 842 -30.44 10.05 -10.21
N ASN A 843 -31.20 9.22 -9.52
CA ASN A 843 -30.73 8.47 -8.35
C ASN A 843 -29.74 7.36 -8.74
N GLN A 844 -30.00 6.61 -9.81
CA GLN A 844 -29.07 5.64 -10.39
C GLN A 844 -27.71 6.28 -10.71
N TYR A 845 -27.69 7.44 -11.39
CA TYR A 845 -26.45 8.15 -11.72
C TYR A 845 -25.75 8.73 -10.48
N ARG A 846 -26.52 9.19 -9.49
CA ARG A 846 -25.99 9.68 -8.21
C ARG A 846 -25.33 8.56 -7.39
N ILE A 847 -25.86 7.35 -7.41
CA ILE A 847 -25.21 6.15 -6.86
C ILE A 847 -23.86 5.94 -7.55
N VAL A 848 -23.87 5.86 -8.88
CA VAL A 848 -22.65 5.67 -9.71
C VAL A 848 -21.60 6.76 -9.45
N GLY A 849 -21.99 8.02 -9.36
CA GLY A 849 -21.06 9.13 -9.08
C GLY A 849 -20.45 9.11 -7.67
N ASN A 850 -21.23 8.70 -6.67
CA ASN A 850 -20.72 8.52 -5.30
C ASN A 850 -19.70 7.38 -5.22
N SER A 851 -20.04 6.21 -5.77
CA SER A 851 -19.28 4.95 -5.64
C SER A 851 -17.78 5.05 -5.89
N VAL A 852 -17.00 4.27 -5.13
CA VAL A 852 -15.59 3.99 -5.44
C VAL A 852 -15.51 3.17 -6.74
N ALA A 853 -14.44 3.31 -7.51
CA ALA A 853 -14.23 2.52 -8.72
C ALA A 853 -13.88 1.07 -8.35
N ARG A 854 -14.59 0.10 -8.93
CA ARG A 854 -14.54 -1.32 -8.52
C ARG A 854 -13.15 -1.92 -8.63
N GLN A 855 -12.38 -1.52 -9.65
CA GLN A 855 -11.03 -2.01 -9.91
C GLN A 855 -10.03 -1.63 -8.80
N VAL A 856 -10.16 -0.43 -8.23
CA VAL A 856 -9.32 0.01 -7.09
C VAL A 856 -9.67 -0.80 -5.84
N ALA A 857 -10.97 -1.02 -5.62
CA ALA A 857 -11.46 -1.83 -4.52
C ALA A 857 -11.02 -3.29 -4.61
N LEU A 858 -10.95 -3.85 -5.83
CA LEU A 858 -10.38 -5.17 -6.09
C LEU A 858 -8.88 -5.24 -5.82
N ALA A 859 -8.10 -4.27 -6.29
CA ALA A 859 -6.67 -4.24 -6.01
C ALA A 859 -6.38 -4.17 -4.49
N LEU A 860 -7.20 -3.44 -3.73
CA LEU A 860 -7.17 -3.41 -2.26
C LEU A 860 -7.62 -4.74 -1.63
N GLY A 861 -8.67 -5.39 -2.17
CA GLY A 861 -9.15 -6.70 -1.71
C GLY A 861 -8.13 -7.83 -1.91
N LEU A 862 -7.35 -7.77 -2.98
CA LEU A 862 -6.23 -8.69 -3.25
C LEU A 862 -5.04 -8.44 -2.32
N ALA A 863 -4.71 -7.18 -2.01
CA ALA A 863 -3.71 -6.86 -1.00
C ALA A 863 -4.09 -7.40 0.39
N ILE A 864 -5.36 -7.28 0.77
CA ILE A 864 -5.88 -7.87 2.02
C ILE A 864 -5.90 -9.41 1.95
N ARG A 865 -6.10 -10.02 0.77
CA ARG A 865 -5.94 -11.48 0.60
C ARG A 865 -4.52 -11.93 0.92
N GLU A 866 -3.50 -11.26 0.37
CA GLU A 866 -2.08 -11.57 0.62
C GLU A 866 -1.70 -11.36 2.10
N ALA A 867 -2.30 -10.35 2.73
CA ALA A 867 -2.13 -10.08 4.15
C ALA A 867 -2.74 -11.18 5.04
N TRP A 868 -3.93 -11.66 4.70
CA TRP A 868 -4.71 -12.59 5.51
C TRP A 868 -4.28 -14.06 5.35
N PHE A 869 -4.16 -14.54 4.11
CA PHE A 869 -3.79 -15.93 3.84
C PHE A 869 -2.27 -16.16 3.74
N GLY A 870 -1.46 -15.11 3.77
CA GLY A 870 0.00 -15.16 3.55
C GLY A 870 0.40 -15.38 2.08
N THR A 871 -0.36 -16.18 1.33
CA THR A 871 -0.15 -16.54 -0.08
C THR A 871 -1.29 -16.06 -0.99
N MET A 872 -0.97 -15.96 -2.29
CA MET A 872 -1.91 -15.66 -3.39
C MET A 872 -2.06 -16.85 -4.37
N LEU A 873 -1.48 -17.99 -4.04
CA LEU A 873 -1.50 -19.22 -4.84
C LEU A 873 -2.56 -20.20 -4.31
N ASP A 874 -2.74 -21.33 -4.98
CA ASP A 874 -3.66 -22.42 -4.58
C ASP A 874 -3.11 -23.32 -3.44
N GLU A 875 -2.06 -22.86 -2.77
CA GLU A 875 -1.37 -23.52 -1.67
C GLU A 875 -2.13 -23.35 -0.34
N LYS A 876 -1.92 -24.28 0.60
CA LYS A 876 -2.56 -24.17 1.93
C LYS A 876 -2.06 -22.92 2.66
N PRO A 877 -2.95 -22.11 3.27
CA PRO A 877 -2.53 -21.02 4.13
C PRO A 877 -1.67 -21.55 5.28
N VAL A 878 -0.49 -20.99 5.47
CA VAL A 878 0.31 -21.23 6.69
C VAL A 878 -0.38 -20.46 7.82
N PRO A 879 -0.74 -21.10 8.96
CA PRO A 879 -1.39 -20.39 10.06
C PRO A 879 -0.48 -19.29 10.60
N GLN A 880 -1.00 -18.08 10.77
CA GLN A 880 -0.25 -16.95 11.32
C GLN A 880 -0.04 -17.12 12.83
N ASN A 881 1.01 -17.82 13.21
CA ASN A 881 1.62 -17.62 14.52
C ASN A 881 2.35 -16.27 14.53
N ALA A 882 2.05 -15.41 15.49
CA ALA A 882 2.66 -14.07 15.60
C ALA A 882 4.17 -14.07 15.98
N ALA A 883 4.82 -15.23 15.94
CA ALA A 883 6.25 -15.43 16.16
C ALA A 883 7.06 -15.35 14.85
N ASP A 884 6.48 -15.75 13.71
CA ASP A 884 7.20 -15.94 12.43
C ASP A 884 7.48 -14.60 11.70
N ASN A 885 7.69 -13.52 12.46
CA ASN A 885 8.42 -12.33 12.03
C ASN A 885 9.94 -12.50 12.18
N ASP A 886 10.40 -13.70 12.57
CA ASP A 886 11.81 -14.07 12.50
C ASP A 886 12.38 -13.77 11.10
N TYR A 887 13.54 -13.13 11.12
CA TYR A 887 14.27 -12.78 9.91
C TYR A 887 14.62 -14.08 9.15
N VAL A 888 14.36 -14.12 7.83
CA VAL A 888 14.84 -15.22 6.98
C VAL A 888 16.35 -15.10 6.83
N ILE A 889 17.07 -15.57 7.85
CA ILE A 889 18.50 -15.86 7.78
C ILE A 889 18.61 -17.23 7.10
N THR A 890 19.16 -17.24 5.91
CA THR A 890 19.41 -18.46 5.13
C THR A 890 20.42 -19.36 5.84
N LYS A 891 19.94 -20.28 6.68
CA LYS A 891 20.67 -21.49 7.08
C LYS A 891 20.79 -22.45 5.89
N SER A 892 21.62 -22.05 4.93
CA SER A 892 22.28 -22.97 4.01
C SER A 892 23.45 -23.62 4.74
N ILE A 893 23.74 -24.89 4.44
CA ILE A 893 24.77 -25.73 5.10
C ILE A 893 24.29 -26.11 6.53
N GLU A 894 24.22 -27.38 6.96
CA GLU A 894 24.72 -28.65 6.39
C GLU A 894 23.60 -29.66 6.07
N ALA A 895 23.87 -30.55 5.10
CA ALA A 895 23.10 -31.77 4.87
C ALA A 895 24.06 -32.96 4.76
N GLY A 896 24.35 -33.63 5.88
CA GLY A 896 25.17 -34.84 5.90
C GLY A 896 25.67 -35.20 7.30
N LEU A 897 25.72 -36.51 7.61
CA LEU A 897 26.18 -37.11 8.87
C LEU A 897 25.29 -36.79 10.10
N GLY A 898 25.01 -37.72 11.01
CA GLY A 898 25.25 -39.16 10.98
C GLY A 898 24.86 -39.81 12.33
N ALA A 899 23.68 -40.44 12.41
CA ALA A 899 23.18 -41.01 13.67
C ALA A 899 23.78 -42.40 13.97
N PRO A 900 24.38 -42.63 15.16
CA PRO A 900 24.92 -43.93 15.56
C PRO A 900 23.83 -44.90 16.04
N SER A 901 24.19 -46.18 16.14
CA SER A 901 23.26 -47.31 16.26
C SER A 901 22.84 -47.70 17.68
N GLY A 902 21.62 -48.23 17.80
CA GLY A 902 21.09 -49.02 18.92
C GLY A 902 20.14 -50.11 18.39
N PRO A 903 20.04 -51.32 19.00
CA PRO A 903 19.74 -52.55 18.24
C PRO A 903 18.45 -53.30 18.65
N ILE A 904 18.24 -54.50 18.05
CA ILE A 904 17.29 -55.59 18.42
C ILE A 904 15.81 -55.36 17.97
N LEU A 905 15.09 -56.27 17.29
CA LEU A 905 15.35 -57.60 16.65
C LEU A 905 14.19 -57.95 15.66
N LEU A 906 14.43 -58.90 14.72
CA LEU A 906 13.43 -59.76 14.00
C LEU A 906 12.46 -59.08 12.98
N ASP A 907 12.06 -59.67 11.84
CA ASP A 907 12.40 -60.98 11.21
C ASP A 907 12.19 -60.99 9.66
N SER A 908 12.80 -61.98 8.99
CA SER A 908 12.39 -62.69 7.75
C SER A 908 12.32 -62.00 6.36
N SER A 909 13.01 -62.63 5.38
CA SER A 909 12.76 -62.69 3.92
C SER A 909 12.78 -61.41 3.06
N SER A 910 13.24 -61.41 1.79
CA SER A 910 13.97 -62.42 0.98
C SER A 910 14.43 -61.78 -0.35
N ASP A 911 15.63 -62.16 -0.84
CA ASP A 911 16.05 -62.17 -2.27
C ASP A 911 16.09 -60.82 -3.04
N GLU A 912 16.94 -60.55 -4.05
CA GLU A 912 17.98 -61.32 -4.75
C GLU A 912 19.00 -60.35 -5.43
N GLN A 913 20.24 -60.79 -5.73
CA GLN A 913 21.14 -60.46 -6.87
C GLN A 913 21.32 -58.99 -7.41
N SER A 914 22.47 -58.50 -7.91
CA SER A 914 23.82 -59.05 -8.22
C SER A 914 24.87 -57.94 -8.52
N ALA A 915 26.18 -58.29 -8.49
CA ALA A 915 27.38 -57.69 -9.17
C ALA A 915 27.51 -56.15 -9.32
N GLY A 916 28.56 -55.48 -8.84
CA GLY A 916 29.96 -55.52 -9.33
C GLY A 916 30.38 -54.09 -9.77
N VAL A 917 31.65 -53.65 -9.94
CA VAL A 917 33.00 -54.25 -9.93
C VAL A 917 34.01 -53.19 -9.39
N SER A 918 35.24 -53.59 -9.03
CA SER A 918 36.39 -52.74 -8.63
C SER A 918 37.07 -52.03 -9.86
N GLU A 919 38.14 -51.20 -9.82
CA GLU A 919 39.21 -50.89 -8.82
C GLU A 919 39.82 -49.44 -9.08
N PRO A 920 41.11 -49.01 -8.90
CA PRO A 920 41.38 -47.71 -8.24
C PRO A 920 42.37 -46.69 -8.91
N LEU A 921 42.37 -45.44 -8.40
CA LEU A 921 43.52 -44.48 -8.29
C LEU A 921 44.18 -43.97 -9.63
N PRO A 922 45.11 -42.97 -9.65
CA PRO A 922 45.93 -42.37 -8.58
C PRO A 922 45.97 -40.81 -8.50
N ARG A 923 46.96 -40.28 -7.77
CA ARG A 923 47.31 -38.85 -7.58
C ARG A 923 48.24 -38.34 -8.69
N GLU A 924 48.37 -37.01 -8.87
CA GLU A 924 49.67 -36.30 -8.76
C GLU A 924 49.57 -34.74 -8.70
N THR A 925 50.72 -34.04 -8.75
CA THR A 925 51.00 -32.71 -8.14
C THR A 925 51.12 -31.49 -9.11
N PRO A 926 51.16 -30.23 -8.63
CA PRO A 926 51.05 -28.99 -9.43
C PRO A 926 52.38 -28.26 -9.74
N LEU A 927 52.35 -27.28 -10.68
CA LEU A 927 53.35 -26.21 -11.00
C LEU A 927 52.78 -25.36 -12.20
N THR A 928 53.07 -24.08 -12.53
CA THR A 928 53.94 -22.98 -12.03
C THR A 928 53.34 -21.59 -12.43
N THR A 929 53.67 -20.49 -11.75
CA THR A 929 53.46 -19.08 -12.22
C THR A 929 54.60 -18.58 -13.13
N PRO A 930 54.36 -17.61 -14.05
CA PRO A 930 54.90 -16.23 -13.93
C PRO A 930 53.93 -15.12 -14.48
N ALA A 931 53.87 -13.87 -13.98
CA ALA A 931 54.77 -12.70 -14.11
C ALA A 931 54.81 -12.07 -15.55
N ILE A 932 54.97 -10.76 -15.84
CA ILE A 932 55.08 -9.46 -15.11
C ILE A 932 54.95 -8.29 -16.16
N SER A 933 55.05 -6.99 -15.79
CA SER A 933 55.35 -5.79 -16.66
C SER A 933 54.17 -5.11 -17.44
N ASP A 934 54.12 -3.78 -17.69
CA ASP A 934 54.80 -2.62 -17.04
C ASP A 934 54.08 -1.24 -17.21
N MET A 935 54.61 -0.24 -16.48
CA MET A 935 54.49 1.25 -16.51
C MET A 935 53.71 2.02 -17.61
N SER A 936 53.03 3.11 -17.20
CA SER A 936 53.48 4.51 -17.45
C SER A 936 52.56 5.59 -16.82
N GLU A 937 53.09 6.83 -16.65
CA GLU A 937 52.49 7.94 -15.85
C GLU A 937 51.89 9.09 -16.70
N ARG A 938 51.05 9.97 -16.10
CA ARG A 938 51.11 11.47 -16.24
C ARG A 938 50.08 12.30 -15.43
N THR A 939 50.52 12.76 -14.25
CA THR A 939 50.38 14.14 -13.65
C THR A 939 49.19 15.10 -13.94
N GLY A 940 48.30 15.30 -12.94
CA GLY A 940 47.87 16.60 -12.33
C GLY A 940 46.89 17.55 -13.08
N PRO A 941 46.43 18.68 -12.44
CA PRO A 941 46.68 19.17 -11.07
C PRO A 941 45.44 19.66 -10.24
N ASP A 942 45.74 20.18 -9.04
CA ASP A 942 44.94 20.64 -7.87
C ASP A 942 43.82 21.70 -8.10
N ALA A 943 42.71 21.61 -7.33
CA ALA A 943 41.84 22.74 -6.93
C ALA A 943 40.99 22.40 -5.67
N ARG A 944 40.70 23.37 -4.80
CA ARG A 944 40.14 23.15 -3.44
C ARG A 944 38.86 23.95 -3.15
N GLY A 945 37.90 23.36 -2.43
CA GLY A 945 36.70 24.07 -1.93
C GLY A 945 35.97 23.33 -0.81
N LYS A 946 36.14 23.77 0.45
CA LYS A 946 35.52 23.13 1.63
C LYS A 946 34.13 23.69 1.97
N ARG A 947 33.25 22.83 2.49
CA ARG A 947 32.54 23.04 3.78
C ARG A 947 32.08 21.69 4.35
N THR A 948 32.05 21.59 5.68
CA THR A 948 32.00 20.31 6.42
C THR A 948 31.00 20.36 7.57
N SER A 949 30.43 19.22 7.90
CA SER A 949 29.88 18.89 9.23
C SER A 949 30.60 17.63 9.73
N THR A 950 30.89 17.57 11.03
CA THR A 950 31.84 16.61 11.61
C THR A 950 31.18 15.76 12.69
N PHE A 951 31.42 14.46 12.67
CA PHE A 951 31.13 13.54 13.78
C PHE A 951 32.43 13.19 14.52
N TYR A 952 32.32 12.91 15.82
CA TYR A 952 33.44 12.52 16.68
C TYR A 952 33.21 11.09 17.21
N VAL A 953 34.26 10.27 17.14
CA VAL A 953 34.34 8.97 17.85
C VAL A 953 35.73 8.90 18.47
N GLU A 954 35.80 8.74 19.79
CA GLU A 954 37.06 8.64 20.53
C GLU A 954 37.29 7.20 20.97
N VAL A 955 38.35 6.57 20.44
CA VAL A 955 38.67 5.15 20.71
C VAL A 955 40.00 5.06 21.47
N VAL A 956 39.91 5.03 22.80
CA VAL A 956 41.09 4.93 23.69
C VAL A 956 41.54 3.47 23.80
N ALA A 957 42.27 2.98 22.80
CA ALA A 957 42.82 1.63 22.80
C ALA A 957 44.13 1.51 23.61
N LYS A 958 44.12 0.71 24.69
CA LYS A 958 45.33 0.15 25.33
C LYS A 958 45.26 -1.37 25.33
N ARG A 959 46.18 -2.03 24.62
CA ARG A 959 46.29 -3.50 24.57
C ARG A 959 47.25 -4.01 25.64
N HIS A 960 46.82 -4.97 26.43
CA HIS A 960 47.69 -5.94 27.11
C HIS A 960 47.21 -7.36 26.76
N ARG A 961 48.03 -8.38 27.08
CA ARG A 961 47.81 -9.78 26.70
C ARG A 961 46.65 -10.43 27.50
N PRO A 962 46.09 -11.58 27.05
CA PRO A 962 44.74 -11.98 27.42
C PRO A 962 44.58 -12.28 28.92
N THR A 963 43.90 -11.36 29.60
CA THR A 963 43.32 -11.53 30.94
C THR A 963 42.15 -10.55 31.03
N ILE A 964 41.03 -10.99 31.61
CA ILE A 964 39.76 -10.28 31.60
C ILE A 964 39.79 -9.10 32.61
N VAL A 965 39.53 -7.87 32.16
CA VAL A 965 39.46 -6.67 33.03
C VAL A 965 38.43 -5.62 32.57
N ASN A 966 37.21 -5.70 33.10
CA ASN A 966 36.57 -4.67 33.94
C ASN A 966 36.90 -3.18 33.64
N LEU A 967 35.92 -2.41 33.14
CA LEU A 967 36.03 -0.95 33.00
C LEU A 967 35.66 -0.23 34.32
N GLY A 968 36.62 0.51 34.91
CA GLY A 968 36.36 1.23 36.18
C GLY A 968 37.40 2.26 36.59
N GLY A 969 37.21 3.51 36.18
CA GLY A 969 37.75 4.73 36.81
C GLY A 969 39.20 5.15 36.44
N TYR A 970 39.37 6.42 36.05
CA TYR A 970 39.96 7.47 36.92
C TYR A 970 39.84 8.87 36.28
N SER A 971 40.39 9.90 36.92
CA SER A 971 40.00 11.32 36.83
C SER A 971 40.54 12.15 35.65
N VAL A 972 39.82 13.25 35.37
CA VAL A 972 40.10 14.33 34.39
C VAL A 972 41.36 15.15 34.72
N SER A 973 42.09 15.58 33.69
CA SER A 973 42.85 16.85 33.70
C SER A 973 43.05 17.42 32.29
N SER A 974 42.40 18.58 32.03
CA SER A 974 42.53 19.48 30.86
C SER A 974 42.54 18.84 29.46
#